data_AF-A0A9E3Q672-F1
#
_entry.id   AF-A0A9E3Q672-F1
#
_cell.length_a   1.000
_cell.length_b   1.000
_cell.length_c   1.000
_cell.angle_alpha   90.00
_cell.angle_beta   90.00
_cell.angle_gamma   90.00
#
_symmetry.space_group_name_H-M   'P 1'
#
loop_
_entity.id
_entity.type
_entity.pdbx_description
1 polymer ?
#
loop_
_entity_poly.entity_id
_entity_poly.type
_entity_poly.pdbx_seq_one_letter_code
_entity_poly.pdbx_strand_id
1 'polypeptide(L)'
;MLLAGLVFLNGPDRLQPAHDAGLDPGRFQSVPGGSPAGPNLAWMGGTALTNGSPLTGPGGVPARTAPDPHAQVLARRLAAAFADRDRADLDPAPALPPVPNPDHPRPDLVPPPARFTEAQLARLAELRWRSGKQLEVRGNARNNTLRLLEGLSLEPPAGRPDPGQSLAATTASRFLERNRDLLLVADPIVELAAVREVRDDLGYTQIRYEQQYQGLRVWPASLTVQVDPAGHAHWVAGAYVPTPEQVTLEPGIDPGLAADLARRSLGLDPVAPIESQELILHAPAEGPIQLAYKVDLHASPLAHWQVVVDATSGAILDSMNQVCTAVVQGSGIDMGGQVRPLNLWSRDNRFHLVDATKPMFDAARSTPPSPGTTFGGIVILDARGVDPAQNPDAYAPEVVASASATGGFPAAGVSAAFNLSIVHDYFLQRHQRNSIDGQGGTIIGIVNVPVDNAFWHQGVITLGSGDAWADSLDFVGHEMAHGVTERTAGLIYRDQSGAMNEAFSDILGESAEAFHRGQTDWQLGSQMSRRIRNMRDPQSFIIADGRRFPARMSQFITPNDPFLDRFPGRNNGGVHFNSSIINHAYYQLAEGLPDAIGIARAERIFYRALTTKLQQQSQFIDCRWACVQSAIELFGPGSPEAIRTGEAFNAVEIFDQSPTPGPTPIPTIQGPDALVFTYVDALNGLTFLARREAALGDPVSGVVLSPGVAMAPGKRPALMGDGSAVMVVTANNDIALVNTQTGQGQSLGFVGQVWSVGMSSDGQWAAIILRDAFGQPRNQINVIRLGTSHVETYNLLAPTLDGGSLATVLYGDSLDFSIDGNFLYYDALNRLRFSDGSVFDNWSIYVIDRTTGLEFEVVRPIPGLNIGNPALGHIHNHRLVFEAQNPANATSTLYGMDVVSGRIGALFTVNSTLGVGYPRLNGDDSVLYFTDYFFNGAFFSHAIIGTIGVTPDGLSFSGDASPTLTGNAAGPLIGAVYRRGTFAGLPEVRVAATIPVTAPGSSTLGRFTLTRTGSADRSLPVSFLLTGTARNGVDYFGVPLTATFPAGAATTTVSILAFANTGRVGDATAILTLSPASHYLVGSPDAATVTLQGGDTPGNAFEQWAREQGVTGEHNDDDRDGYSNLMEFALGTDPRIPDPPNLIRGTLLTVGADRHLALSVERRARNPAIQYGVEVADDLAGPWMSGPPHTLGIEDSPTRLTVRDTTALAARPKRFMRLKVSLLDPPP
;
A
#
# COMPACT_ATOMS: atom_id res chain seq x y z
N MET A 1 23.16 -27.23 -40.49
CA MET A 1 22.63 -27.07 -41.86
C MET A 1 22.07 -25.64 -41.93
N LEU A 2 22.74 -24.71 -42.63
CA LEU A 2 22.61 -24.38 -44.07
C LEU A 2 21.32 -23.58 -44.40
N LEU A 3 21.31 -22.47 -45.15
CA LEU A 3 22.26 -21.33 -45.31
C LEU A 3 21.54 -20.14 -46.05
N ALA A 4 22.08 -18.92 -45.90
CA ALA A 4 21.60 -17.57 -46.28
C ALA A 4 20.96 -17.31 -47.68
N GLY A 5 20.25 -16.16 -47.83
CA GLY A 5 19.85 -15.52 -49.10
C GLY A 5 19.13 -14.16 -48.95
N LEU A 6 19.13 -13.34 -50.01
CA LEU A 6 19.40 -11.89 -49.98
C LEU A 6 19.00 -11.05 -51.25
N VAL A 7 19.00 -9.71 -51.10
CA VAL A 7 19.51 -8.63 -52.02
C VAL A 7 18.67 -7.93 -53.15
N PHE A 8 18.35 -6.63 -52.92
CA PHE A 8 18.41 -5.36 -53.74
C PHE A 8 17.48 -4.87 -54.92
N LEU A 9 17.07 -3.57 -54.77
CA LEU A 9 17.18 -2.34 -55.64
C LEU A 9 16.18 -1.87 -56.78
N ASN A 10 15.51 -0.72 -56.50
CA ASN A 10 15.30 0.58 -57.23
C ASN A 10 15.15 0.79 -58.78
N GLY A 11 14.19 1.66 -59.22
CA GLY A 11 14.23 2.42 -60.51
C GLY A 11 12.93 3.23 -60.90
N PRO A 12 12.94 4.36 -61.68
CA PRO A 12 11.96 5.48 -61.50
C PRO A 12 11.29 6.22 -62.73
N ASP A 13 10.38 7.18 -62.42
CA ASP A 13 10.06 8.53 -63.04
C ASP A 13 8.97 8.87 -64.15
N ARG A 14 8.05 9.83 -63.79
CA ARG A 14 7.55 11.08 -64.50
C ARG A 14 6.29 11.28 -65.43
N LEU A 15 5.45 12.27 -65.02
CA LEU A 15 4.75 13.40 -65.75
C LEU A 15 3.26 13.36 -66.31
N GLN A 16 2.67 14.55 -66.62
CA GLN A 16 1.21 14.99 -66.58
C GLN A 16 0.74 15.76 -67.88
N PRO A 17 -0.33 16.63 -68.05
CA PRO A 17 -1.45 17.19 -67.20
C PRO A 17 -2.88 17.49 -67.89
N ALA A 18 -3.75 18.36 -67.28
CA ALA A 18 -4.87 19.23 -67.85
C ALA A 18 -6.30 18.62 -68.14
N HIS A 19 -7.48 19.31 -68.30
CA HIS A 19 -8.01 20.72 -68.13
C HIS A 19 -9.60 20.88 -68.15
N ASP A 20 -10.13 22.13 -68.01
CA ASP A 20 -11.47 22.74 -68.38
C ASP A 20 -12.83 22.52 -67.61
N ALA A 21 -13.82 23.43 -67.81
CA ALA A 21 -15.16 23.62 -67.13
C ALA A 21 -16.21 24.36 -68.04
N GLY A 22 -17.47 24.79 -67.73
CA GLY A 22 -18.39 24.93 -66.55
C GLY A 22 -19.72 25.71 -66.93
N LEU A 23 -20.58 26.16 -65.96
CA LEU A 23 -21.74 27.17 -66.01
C LEU A 23 -23.12 26.75 -65.37
N ASP A 24 -24.07 27.71 -65.20
CA ASP A 24 -25.38 27.73 -64.44
C ASP A 24 -26.43 28.66 -65.19
N PRO A 25 -27.61 29.22 -64.73
CA PRO A 25 -28.43 29.16 -63.47
C PRO A 25 -30.02 29.22 -63.57
N GLY A 26 -30.78 29.16 -62.43
CA GLY A 26 -31.90 30.11 -62.17
C GLY A 26 -33.31 29.72 -61.58
N ARG A 27 -33.79 30.54 -60.61
CA ARG A 27 -35.19 30.88 -60.13
C ARG A 27 -35.98 29.96 -59.16
N PHE A 28 -36.93 30.44 -58.32
CA PHE A 28 -37.05 31.62 -57.41
C PHE A 28 -38.37 31.58 -56.56
N GLN A 29 -38.45 32.31 -55.43
CA GLN A 29 -39.62 32.59 -54.52
C GLN A 29 -40.01 31.48 -53.51
N SER A 30 -40.43 31.74 -52.25
CA SER A 30 -40.50 32.97 -51.42
C SER A 30 -40.33 32.68 -49.90
N VAL A 31 -40.37 33.72 -49.04
CA VAL A 31 -39.86 33.81 -47.64
C VAL A 31 -40.93 34.62 -46.83
N PRO A 32 -41.19 34.50 -45.48
CA PRO A 32 -40.18 34.42 -44.39
C PRO A 32 -40.48 33.71 -43.04
N GLY A 33 -39.41 33.47 -42.26
CA GLY A 33 -39.39 33.73 -40.81
C GLY A 33 -39.29 32.54 -39.83
N GLY A 34 -38.14 32.40 -39.16
CA GLY A 34 -37.94 31.51 -37.99
C GLY A 34 -36.80 30.50 -38.17
N SER A 35 -35.82 30.48 -37.26
CA SER A 35 -34.59 29.69 -37.38
C SER A 35 -34.65 28.32 -36.70
N PRO A 36 -34.25 27.23 -37.40
CA PRO A 36 -33.89 25.96 -36.77
C PRO A 36 -32.51 25.42 -37.24
N ALA A 37 -31.71 24.83 -36.33
CA ALA A 37 -30.69 23.83 -36.67
C ALA A 37 -30.06 23.14 -35.43
N GLY A 38 -30.38 21.87 -35.26
CA GLY A 38 -29.39 20.80 -35.13
C GLY A 38 -29.74 19.73 -36.20
N PRO A 39 -29.15 18.52 -36.20
CA PRO A 39 -28.05 18.00 -35.37
C PRO A 39 -26.90 17.43 -36.25
N ASN A 40 -26.09 16.52 -35.68
CA ASN A 40 -25.16 15.58 -36.34
C ASN A 40 -23.96 16.14 -37.13
N LEU A 41 -22.75 15.69 -36.76
CA LEU A 41 -21.56 15.71 -37.61
C LEU A 41 -20.72 14.45 -37.35
N ALA A 42 -20.14 13.87 -38.40
CA ALA A 42 -19.27 12.71 -38.31
C ALA A 42 -18.17 12.72 -39.39
N TRP A 43 -16.93 12.53 -38.92
CA TRP A 43 -15.77 11.95 -39.61
C TRP A 43 -15.07 12.65 -40.81
N MET A 44 -13.73 12.50 -40.78
CA MET A 44 -12.70 12.80 -41.79
C MET A 44 -12.39 14.28 -42.11
N GLY A 45 -11.12 14.71 -42.19
CA GLY A 45 -9.89 13.97 -41.83
C GLY A 45 -8.58 14.65 -42.27
N GLY A 46 -7.45 14.11 -41.79
CA GLY A 46 -6.08 14.52 -42.13
C GLY A 46 -5.44 15.49 -41.11
N THR A 47 -4.16 15.38 -40.75
CA THR A 47 -3.09 14.49 -41.25
C THR A 47 -2.53 13.58 -40.15
N ALA A 48 -2.19 12.34 -40.52
CA ALA A 48 -1.44 11.43 -39.66
C ALA A 48 0.07 11.47 -40.00
N LEU A 49 0.92 11.45 -38.99
CA LEU A 49 2.32 11.04 -39.14
C LEU A 49 2.45 9.60 -38.64
N THR A 50 2.75 8.70 -39.57
CA THR A 50 2.83 7.25 -39.31
C THR A 50 4.20 6.86 -38.73
N ASN A 51 4.20 6.16 -37.60
CA ASN A 51 5.24 5.19 -37.27
C ASN A 51 4.57 4.02 -36.54
N GLY A 52 4.36 2.92 -37.26
CA GLY A 52 3.70 1.73 -36.73
C GLY A 52 4.70 0.66 -36.29
N SER A 53 4.45 0.06 -35.14
CA SER A 53 4.96 -1.26 -34.77
C SER A 53 3.95 -1.90 -33.81
N PRO A 54 3.47 -3.13 -34.07
CA PRO A 54 2.44 -3.74 -33.25
C PRO A 54 3.03 -4.30 -31.95
N LEU A 55 2.83 -3.59 -30.84
CA LEU A 55 3.05 -4.15 -29.51
C LEU A 55 1.82 -4.98 -29.14
N THR A 56 2.04 -6.27 -28.89
CA THR A 56 0.99 -7.23 -28.50
C THR A 56 1.35 -7.81 -27.13
N GLY A 57 0.36 -7.85 -26.23
CA GLY A 57 0.51 -8.28 -24.84
C GLY A 57 0.49 -7.12 -23.84
N PRO A 58 -0.43 -7.10 -22.87
CA PRO A 58 -0.39 -6.16 -21.75
C PRO A 58 0.70 -6.61 -20.77
N GLY A 59 1.70 -5.75 -20.54
CA GLY A 59 2.74 -6.01 -19.56
C GLY A 59 3.14 -4.71 -18.88
N GLY A 60 3.56 -4.79 -17.62
CA GLY A 60 4.20 -3.69 -16.91
C GLY A 60 5.33 -3.12 -17.74
N VAL A 61 5.11 -1.91 -18.26
CA VAL A 61 6.06 -1.20 -19.09
C VAL A 61 7.24 -0.81 -18.21
N PRO A 62 8.50 -1.06 -18.59
CA PRO A 62 9.63 -0.47 -17.87
C PRO A 62 9.44 1.05 -17.91
N ALA A 63 9.28 1.67 -16.74
CA ALA A 63 8.95 3.10 -16.61
C ALA A 63 9.89 3.99 -17.44
N ARG A 64 11.14 3.53 -17.61
CA ARG A 64 12.19 4.09 -18.47
C ARG A 64 11.80 4.13 -19.97
N THR A 65 11.36 5.30 -20.41
CA THR A 65 11.06 5.63 -21.81
C THR A 65 12.28 6.20 -22.56
N ALA A 66 12.08 6.58 -23.83
CA ALA A 66 13.08 7.35 -24.59
C ALA A 66 13.35 8.72 -23.91
N PRO A 67 14.61 9.20 -23.81
CA PRO A 67 14.90 10.36 -22.96
C PRO A 67 14.29 11.67 -23.48
N ASP A 68 13.60 12.42 -22.62
CA ASP A 68 12.92 13.69 -22.97
C ASP A 68 13.91 14.69 -23.62
N PRO A 69 13.63 15.20 -24.84
CA PRO A 69 14.44 16.24 -25.48
C PRO A 69 14.70 17.49 -24.62
N HIS A 70 13.76 17.91 -23.78
CA HIS A 70 13.95 19.01 -22.83
C HIS A 70 14.98 18.64 -21.75
N ALA A 71 14.87 17.44 -21.17
CA ALA A 71 15.83 16.93 -20.21
C ALA A 71 17.24 16.74 -20.83
N GLN A 72 17.34 16.34 -22.10
CA GLN A 72 18.61 16.29 -22.83
C GLN A 72 19.25 17.68 -23.03
N VAL A 73 18.46 18.76 -23.14
CA VAL A 73 18.99 20.13 -23.16
C VAL A 73 19.42 20.56 -21.75
N LEU A 74 18.62 20.23 -20.73
CA LEU A 74 18.92 20.53 -19.33
C LEU A 74 20.19 19.83 -18.83
N ALA A 75 20.38 18.55 -19.16
CA ALA A 75 21.58 17.78 -18.83
C ALA A 75 22.87 18.45 -19.33
N ARG A 76 22.85 19.02 -20.55
CA ARG A 76 24.00 19.75 -21.12
C ARG A 76 24.27 21.07 -20.38
N ARG A 77 23.24 21.76 -19.88
CA ARG A 77 23.41 22.97 -19.05
C ARG A 77 23.90 22.64 -17.65
N LEU A 78 23.38 21.57 -17.04
CA LEU A 78 23.86 21.04 -15.76
C LEU A 78 25.33 20.61 -15.85
N ALA A 79 25.73 19.88 -16.89
CA ALA A 79 27.13 19.46 -17.08
C ALA A 79 28.09 20.66 -17.17
N ALA A 80 27.68 21.77 -17.79
CA ALA A 80 28.45 23.01 -17.80
C ALA A 80 28.50 23.69 -16.42
N ALA A 81 27.35 23.92 -15.79
CA ALA A 81 27.25 24.58 -14.48
C ALA A 81 28.01 23.82 -13.37
N PHE A 82 28.02 22.49 -13.40
CA PHE A 82 28.82 21.67 -12.49
C PHE A 82 30.33 21.74 -12.74
N ALA A 83 30.76 21.98 -13.99
CA ALA A 83 32.17 22.18 -14.32
C ALA A 83 32.67 23.61 -13.96
N ASP A 84 31.77 24.60 -13.97
CA ASP A 84 32.07 25.99 -13.62
C ASP A 84 31.84 26.33 -12.12
N ARG A 85 31.24 25.42 -11.34
CA ARG A 85 30.78 25.59 -9.95
C ARG A 85 31.77 26.25 -8.97
N ASP A 86 33.06 26.03 -9.19
CA ASP A 86 34.13 26.46 -8.30
C ASP A 86 34.86 27.74 -8.81
N ARG A 87 34.33 28.39 -9.86
CA ARG A 87 34.79 29.70 -10.37
C ARG A 87 34.12 30.85 -9.61
N ALA A 88 34.89 31.89 -9.30
CA ALA A 88 34.42 33.05 -8.53
C ALA A 88 33.65 34.08 -9.39
N ASP A 89 33.79 34.02 -10.71
CA ASP A 89 33.40 35.09 -11.64
C ASP A 89 32.17 34.67 -12.46
N LEU A 90 30.96 35.02 -11.99
CA LEU A 90 29.71 34.86 -12.74
C LEU A 90 28.93 36.19 -12.74
N ASP A 91 28.73 36.76 -13.94
CA ASP A 91 28.03 38.04 -14.12
C ASP A 91 26.53 37.96 -13.79
N PRO A 92 25.93 39.03 -13.22
CA PRO A 92 24.50 39.09 -12.95
C PRO A 92 23.67 39.16 -14.25
N ALA A 93 22.58 38.42 -14.30
CA ALA A 93 21.68 38.37 -15.46
C ALA A 93 20.97 39.71 -15.73
N PRO A 94 20.71 40.07 -17.00
CA PRO A 94 20.10 41.35 -17.37
C PRO A 94 18.60 41.41 -17.03
N ALA A 95 18.16 42.55 -16.48
CA ALA A 95 16.75 42.82 -16.19
C ALA A 95 15.94 43.08 -17.47
N LEU A 96 14.70 42.56 -17.52
CA LEU A 96 13.79 42.63 -18.67
C LEU A 96 12.32 42.84 -18.21
N PRO A 97 11.37 43.17 -19.12
CA PRO A 97 10.38 44.23 -18.87
C PRO A 97 9.04 43.77 -18.26
N PRO A 98 8.19 44.72 -17.79
CA PRO A 98 6.85 44.40 -17.30
C PRO A 98 5.92 43.85 -18.40
N VAL A 99 5.06 42.90 -18.01
CA VAL A 99 4.07 42.20 -18.85
C VAL A 99 2.72 42.23 -18.08
N PRO A 100 1.55 42.39 -18.75
CA PRO A 100 0.38 43.02 -18.13
C PRO A 100 -0.59 42.08 -17.41
N ASN A 101 -1.41 42.70 -16.55
CA ASN A 101 -2.58 42.16 -15.87
C ASN A 101 -3.76 41.88 -16.82
N PRO A 102 -4.55 40.81 -16.58
CA PRO A 102 -5.98 40.81 -16.85
C PRO A 102 -6.83 40.29 -15.68
N ASP A 103 -7.46 41.19 -14.91
CA ASP A 103 -8.57 40.85 -14.00
C ASP A 103 -9.82 40.44 -14.80
N HIS A 104 -10.43 39.29 -14.46
CA HIS A 104 -11.89 39.12 -14.22
C HIS A 104 -12.34 37.64 -14.19
N PRO A 105 -12.91 37.15 -13.07
CA PRO A 105 -13.83 36.01 -13.07
C PRO A 105 -15.27 36.45 -13.40
N ARG A 106 -16.13 35.50 -13.79
CA ARG A 106 -17.56 35.73 -14.13
C ARG A 106 -18.49 35.55 -12.90
N PRO A 107 -19.62 36.29 -12.80
CA PRO A 107 -20.53 36.22 -11.65
C PRO A 107 -21.89 35.56 -11.98
N ASP A 108 -21.96 34.22 -12.03
CA ASP A 108 -23.15 33.49 -12.49
C ASP A 108 -23.56 32.26 -11.64
N LEU A 109 -23.43 32.36 -10.30
CA LEU A 109 -24.01 31.40 -9.32
C LEU A 109 -24.64 32.07 -8.06
N VAL A 110 -25.26 33.24 -8.20
CA VAL A 110 -25.96 33.91 -7.08
C VAL A 110 -27.45 34.12 -7.41
N PRO A 111 -28.41 33.53 -6.66
CA PRO A 111 -29.83 33.80 -6.84
C PRO A 111 -30.16 35.25 -6.45
N PRO A 112 -31.18 35.88 -7.05
CA PRO A 112 -31.49 37.28 -6.81
C PRO A 112 -31.85 37.54 -5.33
N PRO A 113 -31.34 38.62 -4.72
CA PRO A 113 -31.62 38.93 -3.31
C PRO A 113 -33.10 39.22 -3.08
N ALA A 114 -33.60 38.81 -1.91
CA ALA A 114 -35.00 38.97 -1.55
C ALA A 114 -35.43 40.44 -1.46
N ARG A 115 -36.65 40.73 -1.92
CA ARG A 115 -37.21 42.09 -1.97
C ARG A 115 -38.07 42.37 -0.74
N PHE A 116 -37.42 42.59 0.39
CA PHE A 116 -38.08 43.08 1.60
C PHE A 116 -38.85 44.38 1.33
N THR A 117 -40.03 44.52 1.96
CA THR A 117 -40.86 45.75 1.87
C THR A 117 -40.22 46.91 2.65
N GLU A 118 -40.67 48.14 2.40
CA GLU A 118 -40.18 49.31 3.15
C GLU A 118 -40.38 49.18 4.67
N ALA A 119 -41.47 48.55 5.11
CA ALA A 119 -41.73 48.26 6.52
C ALA A 119 -40.74 47.23 7.10
N GLN A 120 -40.47 46.14 6.37
CA GLN A 120 -39.47 45.15 6.76
C GLN A 120 -38.07 45.78 6.83
N LEU A 121 -37.69 46.59 5.84
CA LEU A 121 -36.41 47.31 5.78
C LEU A 121 -36.25 48.31 6.93
N ALA A 122 -37.29 49.09 7.25
CA ALA A 122 -37.29 50.00 8.39
C ALA A 122 -37.08 49.26 9.72
N ARG A 123 -37.75 48.11 9.91
CA ARG A 123 -37.61 47.30 11.12
C ARG A 123 -36.23 46.64 11.23
N LEU A 124 -35.67 46.14 10.12
CA LEU A 124 -34.30 45.63 10.07
C LEU A 124 -33.25 46.71 10.39
N ALA A 125 -33.47 47.95 9.94
CA ALA A 125 -32.59 49.08 10.29
C ALA A 125 -32.60 49.39 11.80
N GLU A 126 -33.76 49.27 12.46
CA GLU A 126 -33.88 49.43 13.91
C GLU A 126 -33.16 48.29 14.68
N LEU A 127 -33.41 47.04 14.29
CA LEU A 127 -32.76 45.87 14.89
C LEU A 127 -31.24 45.95 14.75
N ARG A 128 -30.73 46.33 13.57
CA ARG A 128 -29.29 46.51 13.33
C ARG A 128 -28.66 47.51 14.30
N TRP A 129 -29.39 48.55 14.72
CA TRP A 129 -28.88 49.52 15.69
C TRP A 129 -28.84 48.97 17.13
N ARG A 130 -29.76 48.04 17.46
CA ARG A 130 -29.77 47.30 18.74
C ARG A 130 -28.64 46.26 18.79
N SER A 131 -28.41 45.52 17.71
CA SER A 131 -27.40 44.46 17.60
C SER A 131 -25.96 44.96 17.38
N GLY A 132 -25.59 46.13 17.92
CA GLY A 132 -24.23 46.66 17.82
C GLY A 132 -23.75 46.98 16.39
N LYS A 133 -24.67 47.21 15.44
CA LYS A 133 -24.46 47.40 13.98
C LYS A 133 -24.13 46.13 13.19
N GLN A 134 -23.92 44.99 13.85
CA GLN A 134 -23.77 43.68 13.25
C GLN A 134 -25.14 43.00 13.17
N LEU A 135 -25.60 42.76 11.94
CA LEU A 135 -26.86 42.07 11.67
C LEU A 135 -26.73 41.32 10.34
N GLU A 136 -26.83 40.00 10.36
CA GLU A 136 -26.99 39.20 9.14
C GLU A 136 -28.48 38.94 8.89
N VAL A 137 -28.90 39.02 7.62
CA VAL A 137 -30.28 38.82 7.19
C VAL A 137 -30.31 38.03 5.89
N ARG A 138 -31.05 36.92 5.86
CA ARG A 138 -31.38 36.17 4.63
C ARG A 138 -32.90 36.05 4.53
N GLY A 139 -33.46 36.45 3.40
CA GLY A 139 -34.90 36.38 3.12
C GLY A 139 -35.23 35.38 2.00
N ASN A 140 -36.48 34.95 1.94
CA ASN A 140 -37.01 34.16 0.84
C ASN A 140 -37.47 35.08 -0.30
N ALA A 141 -36.79 35.01 -1.45
CA ALA A 141 -37.06 35.90 -2.58
C ALA A 141 -38.44 35.70 -3.27
N ARG A 142 -39.21 34.67 -2.90
CA ARG A 142 -40.54 34.41 -3.50
C ARG A 142 -41.73 34.87 -2.66
N ASN A 143 -41.66 34.74 -1.33
CA ASN A 143 -42.74 35.11 -0.41
C ASN A 143 -42.34 36.19 0.62
N ASN A 144 -41.13 36.76 0.48
CA ASN A 144 -40.55 37.82 1.32
C ASN A 144 -40.46 37.51 2.83
N THR A 145 -40.67 36.25 3.25
CA THR A 145 -40.45 35.81 4.63
C THR A 145 -38.96 35.79 5.00
N LEU A 146 -38.69 35.79 6.30
CA LEU A 146 -37.36 35.65 6.84
C LEU A 146 -36.90 34.18 6.76
N ARG A 147 -35.63 33.95 6.39
CA ARG A 147 -34.99 32.61 6.45
C ARG A 147 -33.92 32.53 7.52
N LEU A 148 -33.16 33.60 7.72
CA LEU A 148 -32.18 33.77 8.80
C LEU A 148 -32.13 35.25 9.22
N LEU A 149 -32.08 35.49 10.53
CA LEU A 149 -31.72 36.75 11.16
C LEU A 149 -30.78 36.46 12.32
N GLU A 150 -29.61 37.10 12.33
CA GLU A 150 -28.61 36.92 13.38
C GLU A 150 -28.01 38.27 13.77
N GLY A 151 -27.82 38.50 15.07
CA GLY A 151 -27.18 39.70 15.58
C GLY A 151 -27.02 39.66 17.10
N LEU A 152 -26.00 40.37 17.62
CA LEU A 152 -25.56 40.34 19.02
C LEU A 152 -26.66 40.60 20.08
N SER A 153 -27.77 41.20 19.67
CA SER A 153 -29.00 41.30 20.47
C SER A 153 -30.16 41.69 19.55
N LEU A 154 -31.09 40.75 19.31
CA LEU A 154 -32.32 41.00 18.53
C LEU A 154 -33.47 41.40 19.47
N GLU A 155 -33.61 40.72 20.61
CA GLU A 155 -34.52 41.09 21.71
C GLU A 155 -33.83 40.83 23.07
N PRO A 156 -33.82 41.81 24.00
CA PRO A 156 -33.21 41.66 25.31
C PRO A 156 -34.00 40.72 26.25
N PRO A 157 -33.38 40.24 27.35
CA PRO A 157 -34.01 39.27 28.24
C PRO A 157 -35.31 39.77 28.84
N ALA A 158 -36.31 38.90 28.90
CA ALA A 158 -37.53 39.17 29.64
C ALA A 158 -37.22 39.38 31.14
N GLY A 159 -37.72 40.47 31.73
CA GLY A 159 -37.52 40.75 33.17
C GLY A 159 -38.25 39.79 34.13
N ARG A 160 -39.15 38.96 33.61
CA ARG A 160 -39.81 37.81 34.26
C ARG A 160 -40.43 36.92 33.16
N PRO A 161 -40.63 35.61 33.38
CA PRO A 161 -41.37 34.78 32.44
C PRO A 161 -42.86 35.14 32.48
N ASP A 162 -43.54 34.94 31.36
CA ASP A 162 -45.00 35.04 31.27
C ASP A 162 -45.67 33.68 31.60
N PRO A 163 -46.96 33.64 32.00
CA PRO A 163 -47.53 32.46 32.64
C PRO A 163 -47.47 31.19 31.79
N GLY A 164 -46.82 30.15 32.31
CA GLY A 164 -46.67 28.85 31.63
C GLY A 164 -45.46 28.73 30.69
N GLN A 165 -44.65 29.79 30.54
CA GLN A 165 -43.45 29.79 29.70
C GLN A 165 -42.14 29.79 30.51
N SER A 166 -41.04 29.39 29.87
CA SER A 166 -39.69 29.67 30.37
C SER A 166 -39.30 31.13 30.11
N LEU A 167 -38.23 31.60 30.75
CA LEU A 167 -37.71 32.95 30.50
C LEU A 167 -37.26 33.13 29.04
N ALA A 168 -36.67 32.09 28.45
CA ALA A 168 -36.21 32.09 27.06
C ALA A 168 -37.40 32.06 26.07
N ALA A 169 -38.39 31.21 26.33
CA ALA A 169 -39.64 31.20 25.56
C ALA A 169 -40.34 32.57 25.62
N THR A 170 -40.36 33.23 26.78
CA THR A 170 -40.91 34.59 26.90
C THR A 170 -40.10 35.65 26.16
N THR A 171 -38.76 35.60 26.16
CA THR A 171 -37.95 36.48 25.28
C THR A 171 -38.28 36.21 23.80
N ALA A 172 -38.40 34.94 23.41
CA ALA A 172 -38.67 34.55 22.03
C ALA A 172 -40.09 34.97 21.56
N SER A 173 -41.14 34.73 22.34
CA SER A 173 -42.51 35.19 22.02
C SER A 173 -42.57 36.71 21.87
N ARG A 174 -41.85 37.47 22.73
CA ARG A 174 -41.77 38.94 22.62
C ARG A 174 -41.01 39.39 21.38
N PHE A 175 -39.94 38.68 20.98
CA PHE A 175 -39.31 38.92 19.68
C PHE A 175 -40.31 38.71 18.54
N LEU A 176 -41.03 37.59 18.52
CA LEU A 176 -41.97 37.24 17.44
C LEU A 176 -43.10 38.29 17.32
N GLU A 177 -43.77 38.62 18.43
CA GLU A 177 -44.83 39.64 18.49
C GLU A 177 -44.33 41.01 17.98
N ARG A 178 -43.18 41.47 18.48
CA ARG A 178 -42.58 42.78 18.13
C ARG A 178 -42.03 42.84 16.71
N ASN A 179 -41.94 41.72 16.01
CA ASN A 179 -41.39 41.61 14.67
C ASN A 179 -42.39 40.97 13.69
N ARG A 180 -43.68 40.93 14.03
CA ARG A 180 -44.75 40.35 13.20
C ARG A 180 -44.76 40.86 11.75
N ASP A 181 -44.57 42.16 11.57
CA ASP A 181 -44.55 42.83 10.25
C ASP A 181 -43.22 42.56 9.49
N LEU A 182 -42.15 42.21 10.20
CA LEU A 182 -40.91 41.70 9.60
C LEU A 182 -41.09 40.25 9.13
N LEU A 183 -41.79 39.44 9.93
CA LEU A 183 -42.04 38.03 9.68
C LEU A 183 -43.12 37.78 8.63
N LEU A 184 -44.05 38.73 8.41
CA LEU A 184 -45.28 38.58 7.61
C LEU A 184 -46.30 37.60 8.23
N VAL A 185 -46.31 37.49 9.56
CA VAL A 185 -47.27 36.71 10.35
C VAL A 185 -48.12 37.69 11.15
N ALA A 186 -49.44 37.66 11.03
CA ALA A 186 -50.35 38.69 11.54
C ALA A 186 -50.53 38.63 13.07
N ASP A 187 -50.66 37.42 13.62
CA ASP A 187 -50.62 37.15 15.06
C ASP A 187 -49.60 36.05 15.37
N PRO A 188 -48.31 36.38 15.59
CA PRO A 188 -47.28 35.39 15.88
C PRO A 188 -47.43 34.68 17.24
N ILE A 189 -48.37 35.09 18.10
CA ILE A 189 -48.65 34.41 19.37
C ILE A 189 -49.68 33.28 19.17
N VAL A 190 -50.57 33.43 18.19
CA VAL A 190 -51.57 32.41 17.81
C VAL A 190 -51.08 31.54 16.64
N GLU A 191 -50.42 32.13 15.64
CA GLU A 191 -49.99 31.45 14.42
C GLU A 191 -48.66 30.69 14.55
N LEU A 192 -47.84 30.93 15.58
CA LEU A 192 -46.60 30.18 15.83
C LEU A 192 -46.72 29.43 17.16
N ALA A 193 -47.16 28.18 17.10
CA ALA A 193 -47.30 27.33 18.27
C ALA A 193 -45.94 26.72 18.66
N ALA A 194 -45.47 27.00 19.88
CA ALA A 194 -44.23 26.41 20.40
C ALA A 194 -44.42 24.89 20.63
N VAL A 195 -43.70 24.06 19.87
CA VAL A 195 -43.80 22.59 19.94
C VAL A 195 -42.65 21.94 20.71
N ARG A 196 -41.50 22.62 20.84
CA ARG A 196 -40.31 22.08 21.52
C ARG A 196 -39.40 23.19 22.01
N GLU A 197 -38.96 23.07 23.26
CA GLU A 197 -37.87 23.85 23.85
C GLU A 197 -36.74 22.90 24.26
N VAL A 198 -35.49 23.24 23.93
CA VAL A 198 -34.29 22.50 24.33
C VAL A 198 -33.23 23.48 24.80
N ARG A 199 -32.57 23.17 25.92
CA ARG A 199 -31.34 23.84 26.33
C ARG A 199 -30.15 22.93 26.08
N ASP A 200 -29.08 23.47 25.48
CA ASP A 200 -27.84 22.74 25.23
C ASP A 200 -26.79 22.94 26.34
N ASP A 201 -25.72 22.14 26.30
CA ASP A 201 -24.64 22.14 27.31
C ASP A 201 -23.80 23.43 27.29
N LEU A 202 -23.85 24.21 26.22
CA LEU A 202 -23.29 25.57 26.13
C LEU A 202 -24.20 26.63 26.77
N GLY A 203 -25.40 26.22 27.19
CA GLY A 203 -26.36 27.02 27.94
C GLY A 203 -27.35 27.81 27.09
N TYR A 204 -27.29 27.69 25.75
CA TYR A 204 -28.24 28.32 24.84
C TYR A 204 -29.57 27.57 24.87
N THR A 205 -30.67 28.28 24.58
CA THR A 205 -32.03 27.70 24.57
C THR A 205 -32.68 27.89 23.21
N GLN A 206 -33.01 26.78 22.56
CA GLN A 206 -33.64 26.72 21.24
C GLN A 206 -35.14 26.46 21.41
N ILE A 207 -36.00 27.36 20.95
CA ILE A 207 -37.46 27.18 20.92
C ILE A 207 -37.92 27.03 19.47
N ARG A 208 -38.48 25.86 19.14
CA ARG A 208 -39.06 25.56 17.83
C ARG A 208 -40.58 25.73 17.86
N TYR A 209 -41.07 26.40 16.83
CA TYR A 209 -42.46 26.71 16.58
C TYR A 209 -42.91 26.05 15.28
N GLU A 210 -44.15 25.56 15.25
CA GLU A 210 -44.83 25.18 14.01
C GLU A 210 -45.90 26.23 13.67
N GLN A 211 -46.08 26.49 12.37
CA GLN A 211 -47.07 27.47 11.94
C GLN A 211 -48.47 26.86 11.92
N GLN A 212 -49.45 27.62 12.40
CA GLN A 212 -50.87 27.25 12.41
C GLN A 212 -51.71 28.44 11.91
N TYR A 213 -52.88 28.15 11.35
CA TYR A 213 -53.84 29.17 10.93
C TYR A 213 -55.25 28.68 11.22
N GLN A 214 -56.01 29.46 12.01
CA GLN A 214 -57.36 29.12 12.49
C GLN A 214 -57.47 27.71 13.11
N GLY A 215 -56.40 27.22 13.75
CA GLY A 215 -56.33 25.90 14.39
C GLY A 215 -55.95 24.73 13.47
N LEU A 216 -55.77 24.96 12.17
CA LEU A 216 -55.16 23.98 11.26
C LEU A 216 -53.64 24.20 11.20
N ARG A 217 -52.89 23.10 11.15
CA ARG A 217 -51.43 23.14 10.98
C ARG A 217 -51.07 23.53 9.55
N VAL A 218 -50.18 24.52 9.41
CA VAL A 218 -49.58 24.88 8.12
C VAL A 218 -48.33 24.02 7.96
N TRP A 219 -48.39 23.01 7.09
CA TRP A 219 -47.34 21.99 6.97
C TRP A 219 -46.64 22.09 5.61
N PRO A 220 -45.28 21.99 5.55
CA PRO A 220 -44.33 21.73 6.63
C PRO A 220 -43.77 22.98 7.33
N ALA A 221 -44.57 24.05 7.48
CA ALA A 221 -44.07 25.37 7.91
C ALA A 221 -43.64 25.42 9.39
N SER A 222 -42.39 25.83 9.64
CA SER A 222 -41.85 25.97 11.01
C SER A 222 -40.73 27.01 11.13
N LEU A 223 -40.53 27.51 12.36
CA LEU A 223 -39.58 28.56 12.72
C LEU A 223 -38.86 28.20 14.04
N THR A 224 -37.62 28.63 14.23
CA THR A 224 -36.86 28.45 15.47
C THR A 224 -36.24 29.78 15.92
N VAL A 225 -36.32 30.07 17.22
CA VAL A 225 -35.63 31.19 17.89
C VAL A 225 -34.62 30.61 18.87
N GLN A 226 -33.39 31.11 18.87
CA GLN A 226 -32.37 30.75 19.84
C GLN A 226 -32.05 31.92 20.78
N VAL A 227 -32.06 31.62 22.07
CA VAL A 227 -31.76 32.53 23.17
C VAL A 227 -30.38 32.18 23.74
N ASP A 228 -29.54 33.18 23.95
CA ASP A 228 -28.17 33.02 24.47
C ASP A 228 -28.15 32.69 25.99
N PRO A 229 -26.99 32.28 26.56
CA PRO A 229 -26.88 32.02 28.00
C PRO A 229 -27.11 33.25 28.90
N ALA A 230 -27.13 34.46 28.34
CA ALA A 230 -27.45 35.71 29.02
C ALA A 230 -28.94 36.11 28.91
N GLY A 231 -29.74 35.37 28.14
CA GLY A 231 -31.19 35.55 27.97
C GLY A 231 -31.65 36.36 26.75
N HIS A 232 -30.75 36.76 25.84
CA HIS A 232 -31.09 37.51 24.62
C HIS A 232 -31.52 36.58 23.49
N ALA A 233 -32.59 36.91 22.77
CA ALA A 233 -32.77 36.36 21.42
C ALA A 233 -31.70 36.98 20.51
N HIS A 234 -30.93 36.15 19.82
CA HIS A 234 -29.79 36.58 19.00
C HIS A 234 -29.76 35.92 17.60
N TRP A 235 -30.46 34.80 17.44
CA TRP A 235 -30.55 34.04 16.19
C TRP A 235 -31.97 33.53 15.96
N VAL A 236 -32.45 33.67 14.73
CA VAL A 236 -33.79 33.22 14.29
C VAL A 236 -33.68 32.66 12.88
N ALA A 237 -34.16 31.44 12.65
CA ALA A 237 -34.22 30.84 11.32
C ALA A 237 -35.54 30.10 11.09
N GLY A 238 -35.98 29.99 9.84
CA GLY A 238 -37.27 29.38 9.54
C GLY A 238 -37.49 28.96 8.10
N ALA A 239 -38.44 28.06 7.93
CA ALA A 239 -39.04 27.65 6.67
C ALA A 239 -40.55 27.73 6.85
N TYR A 240 -41.09 28.94 6.79
CA TYR A 240 -42.49 29.24 7.05
C TYR A 240 -43.04 30.17 5.95
N VAL A 241 -44.35 30.45 5.98
CA VAL A 241 -45.06 31.25 4.98
C VAL A 241 -45.71 32.49 5.60
N PRO A 242 -46.03 33.55 4.83
CA PRO A 242 -46.89 34.61 5.32
C PRO A 242 -48.23 34.04 5.80
N THR A 243 -48.93 34.79 6.66
CA THR A 243 -50.30 34.46 7.08
C THR A 243 -51.16 34.06 5.88
N PRO A 244 -51.78 32.86 5.88
CA PRO A 244 -52.63 32.42 4.78
C PRO A 244 -53.80 33.38 4.53
N GLU A 245 -53.87 33.94 3.32
CA GLU A 245 -54.99 34.76 2.86
C GLU A 245 -55.87 33.98 1.88
N GLN A 246 -57.18 34.18 1.96
CA GLN A 246 -58.20 33.66 1.02
C GLN A 246 -58.29 32.13 0.87
N VAL A 247 -57.68 31.35 1.76
CA VAL A 247 -57.74 29.87 1.74
C VAL A 247 -59.08 29.37 2.27
N THR A 248 -59.70 28.42 1.56
CA THR A 248 -60.94 27.73 2.00
C THR A 248 -60.59 26.66 3.04
N LEU A 249 -61.28 26.65 4.19
CA LEU A 249 -60.99 25.73 5.30
C LEU A 249 -62.01 24.59 5.45
N GLU A 250 -63.08 24.59 4.64
CA GLU A 250 -64.06 23.50 4.59
C GLU A 250 -63.63 22.43 3.56
N PRO A 251 -63.47 21.15 3.95
CA PRO A 251 -63.09 20.10 3.02
C PRO A 251 -64.27 19.69 2.11
N GLY A 252 -64.02 19.64 0.81
CA GLY A 252 -64.96 19.15 -0.21
C GLY A 252 -65.04 17.62 -0.33
N ILE A 253 -64.08 16.89 0.26
CA ILE A 253 -64.10 15.41 0.32
C ILE A 253 -64.01 14.86 1.75
N ASP A 254 -64.63 13.69 1.94
CA ASP A 254 -64.60 12.92 3.18
C ASP A 254 -63.19 12.33 3.46
N PRO A 255 -62.74 12.27 4.74
CA PRO A 255 -61.45 11.70 5.10
C PRO A 255 -61.24 10.25 4.61
N GLY A 256 -62.28 9.41 4.62
CA GLY A 256 -62.22 8.04 4.13
C GLY A 256 -62.01 7.95 2.62
N LEU A 257 -62.57 8.90 1.85
CA LEU A 257 -62.28 9.00 0.42
C LEU A 257 -60.82 9.43 0.18
N ALA A 258 -60.30 10.37 0.95
CA ALA A 258 -58.89 10.79 0.87
C ALA A 258 -57.92 9.65 1.24
N ALA A 259 -58.24 8.89 2.29
CA ALA A 259 -57.51 7.69 2.71
C ALA A 259 -57.44 6.63 1.58
N ASP A 260 -58.58 6.34 0.94
CA ASP A 260 -58.61 5.39 -0.17
C ASP A 260 -57.93 5.92 -1.45
N LEU A 261 -57.94 7.23 -1.69
CA LEU A 261 -57.17 7.84 -2.78
C LEU A 261 -55.67 7.71 -2.54
N ALA A 262 -55.20 7.89 -1.30
CA ALA A 262 -53.80 7.70 -0.91
C ALA A 262 -53.34 6.23 -1.00
N ARG A 263 -54.20 5.26 -0.66
CA ARG A 263 -53.90 3.83 -0.91
C ARG A 263 -53.80 3.52 -2.41
N ARG A 264 -54.75 4.04 -3.20
CA ARG A 264 -54.82 3.79 -4.64
C ARG A 264 -53.66 4.42 -5.42
N SER A 265 -53.20 5.61 -5.05
CA SER A 265 -52.05 6.26 -5.72
C SER A 265 -50.74 5.50 -5.52
N LEU A 266 -50.59 4.80 -4.39
CA LEU A 266 -49.44 3.94 -4.07
C LEU A 266 -49.62 2.47 -4.51
N GLY A 267 -50.74 2.10 -5.12
CA GLY A 267 -51.04 0.72 -5.55
C GLY A 267 -51.19 -0.27 -4.39
N LEU A 268 -51.49 0.20 -3.19
CA LEU A 268 -51.61 -0.62 -1.97
C LEU A 268 -52.97 -1.34 -1.88
N ASP A 269 -53.01 -2.38 -1.05
CA ASP A 269 -54.27 -3.06 -0.71
C ASP A 269 -55.28 -2.06 -0.08
N PRO A 270 -56.57 -2.08 -0.48
CA PRO A 270 -57.61 -1.26 0.14
C PRO A 270 -57.70 -1.32 1.68
N VAL A 271 -57.25 -2.41 2.33
CA VAL A 271 -57.21 -2.52 3.81
C VAL A 271 -55.85 -2.16 4.44
N ALA A 272 -54.90 -1.61 3.66
CA ALA A 272 -53.60 -1.21 4.18
C ALA A 272 -53.73 -0.22 5.37
N PRO A 273 -52.97 -0.41 6.47
CA PRO A 273 -53.14 0.38 7.68
C PRO A 273 -52.68 1.83 7.49
N ILE A 274 -53.53 2.75 7.94
CA ILE A 274 -53.20 4.16 8.12
C ILE A 274 -52.79 4.34 9.58
N GLU A 275 -51.62 4.93 9.81
CA GLU A 275 -51.11 5.24 11.14
C GLU A 275 -51.67 6.58 11.64
N SER A 276 -51.80 7.56 10.75
CA SER A 276 -52.29 8.90 11.07
C SER A 276 -52.97 9.54 9.86
N GLN A 277 -53.98 10.38 10.11
CA GLN A 277 -54.59 11.24 9.09
C GLN A 277 -54.89 12.60 9.70
N GLU A 278 -54.34 13.65 9.10
CA GLU A 278 -54.31 15.02 9.62
C GLU A 278 -54.87 15.98 8.56
N LEU A 279 -55.86 16.82 8.90
CA LEU A 279 -56.30 17.91 8.03
C LEU A 279 -55.34 19.09 8.23
N ILE A 280 -54.66 19.48 7.16
CA ILE A 280 -53.60 20.50 7.15
C ILE A 280 -53.88 21.59 6.12
N LEU A 281 -53.19 22.71 6.27
CA LEU A 281 -52.90 23.61 5.15
C LEU A 281 -51.53 23.22 4.59
N HIS A 282 -51.53 22.58 3.42
CA HIS A 282 -50.30 22.26 2.70
C HIS A 282 -49.70 23.54 2.12
N ALA A 283 -48.47 23.84 2.51
CA ALA A 283 -47.71 25.02 2.12
C ALA A 283 -46.33 24.60 1.53
N PRO A 284 -46.30 24.02 0.31
CA PRO A 284 -45.08 23.54 -0.31
C PRO A 284 -44.09 24.67 -0.62
N ALA A 285 -42.83 24.31 -0.88
CA ALA A 285 -41.78 25.28 -1.24
C ALA A 285 -42.06 25.99 -2.59
N GLU A 286 -42.83 25.34 -3.48
CA GLU A 286 -43.37 25.92 -4.71
C GLU A 286 -44.86 25.54 -4.82
N GLY A 287 -45.74 26.54 -4.98
CA GLY A 287 -47.19 26.32 -5.13
C GLY A 287 -48.04 27.29 -4.29
N PRO A 288 -49.37 27.27 -4.45
CA PRO A 288 -50.31 27.95 -3.55
C PRO A 288 -50.48 27.16 -2.24
N ILE A 289 -50.98 27.82 -1.20
CA ILE A 289 -51.39 27.15 0.04
C ILE A 289 -52.77 26.53 -0.17
N GLN A 290 -52.92 25.22 0.10
CA GLN A 290 -54.15 24.46 -0.15
C GLN A 290 -54.57 23.66 1.08
N LEU A 291 -55.88 23.49 1.29
CA LEU A 291 -56.42 22.58 2.29
C LEU A 291 -56.22 21.13 1.82
N ALA A 292 -55.61 20.29 2.66
CA ALA A 292 -55.25 18.92 2.29
C ALA A 292 -55.33 17.96 3.48
N TYR A 293 -55.58 16.68 3.20
CA TYR A 293 -55.35 15.59 4.15
C TYR A 293 -53.92 15.07 3.98
N LYS A 294 -53.13 15.10 5.05
CA LYS A 294 -51.85 14.39 5.13
C LYS A 294 -52.11 13.02 5.74
N VAL A 295 -51.86 11.96 4.98
CA VAL A 295 -52.15 10.56 5.33
C VAL A 295 -50.83 9.81 5.53
N ASP A 296 -50.59 9.32 6.74
CA ASP A 296 -49.41 8.52 7.10
C ASP A 296 -49.77 7.02 7.03
N LEU A 297 -49.05 6.25 6.22
CA LEU A 297 -49.36 4.88 5.80
C LEU A 297 -48.16 3.95 6.01
N HIS A 298 -48.26 3.01 6.96
CA HIS A 298 -47.18 2.05 7.24
C HIS A 298 -47.51 0.65 6.68
N ALA A 299 -47.31 0.46 5.38
CA ALA A 299 -47.62 -0.79 4.68
C ALA A 299 -46.62 -1.92 4.98
N SER A 300 -45.36 -1.59 5.26
CA SER A 300 -44.33 -2.54 5.73
C SER A 300 -43.16 -1.77 6.36
N PRO A 301 -42.21 -2.44 7.04
CA PRO A 301 -40.96 -1.81 7.51
C PRO A 301 -40.10 -1.15 6.41
N LEU A 302 -40.41 -1.38 5.13
CA LEU A 302 -39.75 -0.77 3.97
C LEU A 302 -40.64 0.24 3.21
N ALA A 303 -41.86 0.49 3.71
CA ALA A 303 -42.88 1.29 3.03
C ALA A 303 -43.72 2.07 4.06
N HIS A 304 -43.14 3.14 4.58
CA HIS A 304 -43.82 4.13 5.43
C HIS A 304 -44.00 5.41 4.62
N TRP A 305 -45.20 5.65 4.10
CA TRP A 305 -45.50 6.75 3.19
C TRP A 305 -46.26 7.87 3.88
N GLN A 306 -45.94 9.12 3.53
CA GLN A 306 -46.78 10.29 3.77
C GLN A 306 -47.37 10.73 2.42
N VAL A 307 -48.69 10.79 2.31
CA VAL A 307 -49.38 11.23 1.09
C VAL A 307 -50.22 12.46 1.40
N VAL A 308 -50.08 13.51 0.60
CA VAL A 308 -50.86 14.74 0.74
C VAL A 308 -51.95 14.75 -0.34
N VAL A 309 -53.21 14.72 0.07
CA VAL A 309 -54.39 14.67 -0.80
C VAL A 309 -55.16 15.98 -0.67
N ASP A 310 -55.38 16.70 -1.77
CA ASP A 310 -56.16 17.93 -1.80
C ASP A 310 -57.57 17.67 -1.25
N ALA A 311 -57.95 18.39 -0.19
CA ALA A 311 -59.18 18.15 0.55
C ALA A 311 -60.42 18.72 -0.15
N THR A 312 -60.28 19.39 -1.30
CA THR A 312 -61.38 19.94 -2.09
C THR A 312 -61.70 19.06 -3.30
N SER A 313 -60.69 18.44 -3.89
CA SER A 313 -60.75 17.76 -5.20
C SER A 313 -60.31 16.29 -5.20
N GLY A 314 -59.58 15.84 -4.17
CA GLY A 314 -59.01 14.50 -4.13
C GLY A 314 -57.77 14.29 -5.02
N ALA A 315 -57.21 15.36 -5.60
CA ALA A 315 -55.92 15.29 -6.29
C ALA A 315 -54.80 14.93 -5.30
N ILE A 316 -53.84 14.09 -5.72
CA ILE A 316 -52.61 13.89 -4.96
C ILE A 316 -51.72 15.11 -5.18
N LEU A 317 -51.38 15.82 -4.11
CA LEU A 317 -50.50 16.99 -4.12
C LEU A 317 -49.04 16.59 -3.88
N ASP A 318 -48.79 15.56 -3.05
CA ASP A 318 -47.46 15.05 -2.75
C ASP A 318 -47.52 13.58 -2.27
N SER A 319 -46.39 12.85 -2.36
CA SER A 319 -46.24 11.48 -1.85
C SER A 319 -44.76 11.14 -1.57
N MET A 320 -44.42 10.90 -0.30
CA MET A 320 -43.04 10.71 0.18
C MET A 320 -42.90 9.40 0.95
N ASN A 321 -41.94 8.52 0.60
CA ASN A 321 -41.57 7.38 1.47
C ASN A 321 -40.53 7.84 2.50
N GLN A 322 -40.81 7.64 3.78
CA GLN A 322 -39.90 7.89 4.90
C GLN A 322 -38.76 6.86 4.95
N VAL A 323 -38.90 5.70 4.28
CA VAL A 323 -37.84 4.70 4.12
C VAL A 323 -37.20 4.84 2.74
N CYS A 324 -36.21 5.72 2.62
CA CYS A 324 -35.57 6.04 1.34
C CYS A 324 -34.56 4.97 0.87
N THR A 325 -34.01 4.15 1.79
CA THR A 325 -32.98 3.15 1.51
C THR A 325 -33.05 1.96 2.46
N ALA A 326 -32.70 0.76 1.98
CA ALA A 326 -32.63 -0.44 2.82
C ALA A 326 -31.72 -1.53 2.25
N VAL A 327 -31.24 -2.43 3.12
CA VAL A 327 -30.63 -3.70 2.71
C VAL A 327 -31.72 -4.66 2.22
N VAL A 328 -31.50 -5.29 1.07
CA VAL A 328 -32.46 -6.18 0.40
C VAL A 328 -31.78 -7.50 0.03
N GLN A 329 -32.48 -8.61 0.24
CA GLN A 329 -32.06 -9.93 -0.26
C GLN A 329 -32.47 -10.09 -1.73
N GLY A 330 -31.56 -10.57 -2.56
CA GLY A 330 -31.78 -10.73 -3.99
C GLY A 330 -30.99 -11.88 -4.60
N SER A 331 -30.86 -11.88 -5.93
CA SER A 331 -30.13 -12.89 -6.69
C SER A 331 -29.66 -12.39 -8.05
N GLY A 332 -28.68 -13.08 -8.63
CA GLY A 332 -28.22 -12.88 -10.00
C GLY A 332 -27.72 -14.18 -10.61
N ILE A 333 -27.30 -14.14 -11.88
CA ILE A 333 -26.63 -15.26 -12.57
C ILE A 333 -25.14 -14.94 -12.63
N ASP A 334 -24.28 -15.86 -12.17
CA ASP A 334 -22.81 -15.72 -12.20
C ASP A 334 -22.21 -16.05 -13.58
N MET A 335 -20.87 -16.03 -13.72
CA MET A 335 -20.22 -16.36 -14.99
C MET A 335 -20.29 -17.87 -15.28
N GLY A 336 -20.34 -18.72 -14.25
CA GLY A 336 -20.67 -20.14 -14.33
C GLY A 336 -22.12 -20.49 -14.68
N GLY A 337 -23.00 -19.50 -14.92
CA GLY A 337 -24.40 -19.69 -15.27
C GLY A 337 -25.32 -20.14 -14.12
N GLN A 338 -24.85 -20.12 -12.87
CA GLN A 338 -25.60 -20.49 -11.67
C GLN A 338 -26.32 -19.28 -11.07
N VAL A 339 -27.47 -19.51 -10.44
CA VAL A 339 -28.18 -18.47 -9.68
C VAL A 339 -27.54 -18.35 -8.29
N ARG A 340 -26.99 -17.17 -7.97
CA ARG A 340 -26.40 -16.86 -6.66
C ARG A 340 -27.31 -15.95 -5.84
N PRO A 341 -27.43 -16.16 -4.51
CA PRO A 341 -28.04 -15.18 -3.62
C PRO A 341 -27.13 -13.96 -3.48
N LEU A 342 -27.72 -12.77 -3.30
CA LEU A 342 -27.00 -11.51 -3.22
C LEU A 342 -27.55 -10.64 -2.08
N ASN A 343 -26.64 -9.99 -1.34
CA ASN A 343 -26.93 -8.88 -0.46
C ASN A 343 -26.89 -7.59 -1.28
N LEU A 344 -27.98 -6.81 -1.27
CA LEU A 344 -28.16 -5.64 -2.13
C LEU A 344 -28.51 -4.40 -1.29
N TRP A 345 -28.21 -3.22 -1.83
CA TRP A 345 -28.72 -1.94 -1.31
C TRP A 345 -29.79 -1.38 -2.22
N SER A 346 -31.01 -1.19 -1.71
CA SER A 346 -32.10 -0.54 -2.43
C SER A 346 -32.06 0.96 -2.21
N ARG A 347 -32.10 1.73 -3.30
CA ARG A 347 -32.15 3.20 -3.31
C ARG A 347 -32.75 3.68 -4.65
N ASP A 348 -33.52 4.77 -4.64
CA ASP A 348 -33.98 5.46 -5.86
C ASP A 348 -34.63 4.52 -6.91
N ASN A 349 -35.40 3.54 -6.41
CA ASN A 349 -36.03 2.44 -7.16
C ASN A 349 -35.07 1.55 -7.99
N ARG A 350 -33.82 1.43 -7.53
CA ARG A 350 -32.81 0.49 -8.03
C ARG A 350 -32.23 -0.35 -6.89
N PHE A 351 -31.64 -1.48 -7.26
CA PHE A 351 -30.91 -2.38 -6.37
C PHE A 351 -29.44 -2.39 -6.79
N HIS A 352 -28.56 -2.04 -5.87
CA HIS A 352 -27.11 -1.94 -6.08
C HIS A 352 -26.39 -3.14 -5.48
N LEU A 353 -25.30 -3.59 -6.10
CA LEU A 353 -24.39 -4.60 -5.53
C LEU A 353 -23.53 -4.00 -4.41
N VAL A 354 -24.19 -3.75 -3.27
CA VAL A 354 -23.58 -3.25 -2.04
C VAL A 354 -24.03 -4.14 -0.89
N ASP A 355 -23.11 -4.94 -0.36
CA ASP A 355 -23.32 -5.77 0.82
C ASP A 355 -23.07 -4.93 2.09
N ALA A 356 -24.17 -4.50 2.72
CA ALA A 356 -24.19 -3.84 4.01
C ALA A 356 -24.71 -4.76 5.14
N THR A 357 -24.66 -6.09 4.95
CA THR A 357 -25.00 -7.08 6.01
C THR A 357 -23.81 -7.42 6.92
N LYS A 358 -22.58 -7.12 6.47
CA LYS A 358 -21.35 -7.50 7.19
C LYS A 358 -21.22 -6.72 8.50
N PRO A 359 -20.71 -7.34 9.60
CA PRO A 359 -20.55 -6.67 10.89
C PRO A 359 -19.65 -5.43 10.90
N MET A 360 -18.90 -5.20 9.82
CA MET A 360 -18.05 -4.01 9.65
C MET A 360 -18.81 -2.75 9.21
N PHE A 361 -20.07 -2.86 8.78
CA PHE A 361 -20.83 -1.75 8.19
C PHE A 361 -21.20 -0.65 9.20
N ASP A 362 -20.64 0.54 9.01
CA ASP A 362 -20.94 1.73 9.81
C ASP A 362 -22.15 2.47 9.23
N ALA A 363 -23.34 2.06 9.68
CA ALA A 363 -24.61 2.66 9.27
C ALA A 363 -24.81 4.11 9.74
N ALA A 364 -23.99 4.61 10.67
CA ALA A 364 -24.09 5.99 11.16
C ALA A 364 -23.29 6.98 10.30
N ARG A 365 -22.21 6.52 9.65
CA ARG A 365 -21.40 7.32 8.72
C ARG A 365 -21.68 7.06 7.24
N SER A 366 -22.33 5.95 6.90
CA SER A 366 -22.56 5.54 5.51
C SER A 366 -23.77 6.20 4.84
N THR A 367 -23.63 6.58 3.57
CA THR A 367 -24.74 6.97 2.68
C THR A 367 -24.66 6.26 1.32
N PRO A 368 -24.84 4.92 1.27
CA PRO A 368 -24.65 4.14 0.05
C PRO A 368 -25.63 4.53 -1.08
N PRO A 369 -25.36 4.19 -2.35
CA PRO A 369 -24.39 3.19 -2.83
C PRO A 369 -22.97 3.70 -3.15
N SER A 370 -22.71 5.02 -3.10
CA SER A 370 -21.42 5.56 -3.59
C SER A 370 -20.24 5.02 -2.76
N PRO A 371 -19.11 4.59 -3.37
CA PRO A 371 -18.02 3.95 -2.64
C PRO A 371 -17.38 4.91 -1.62
N GLY A 372 -17.17 6.17 -2.00
CA GLY A 372 -16.55 7.20 -1.15
C GLY A 372 -17.39 7.61 0.08
N THR A 373 -18.65 7.16 0.16
CA THR A 373 -19.54 7.38 1.31
C THR A 373 -20.08 6.09 1.90
N THR A 374 -19.56 4.91 1.52
CA THR A 374 -19.94 3.62 2.09
C THR A 374 -18.81 3.11 2.98
N PHE A 375 -19.01 3.13 4.29
CA PHE A 375 -18.00 2.73 5.29
C PHE A 375 -18.30 1.33 5.82
N GLY A 376 -17.41 0.37 5.53
CA GLY A 376 -17.58 -1.03 5.93
C GLY A 376 -18.63 -1.81 5.13
N GLY A 377 -18.90 -1.41 3.89
CA GLY A 377 -19.64 -2.24 2.94
C GLY A 377 -18.70 -3.12 2.10
N ILE A 378 -19.26 -4.06 1.34
CA ILE A 378 -18.63 -4.58 0.12
C ILE A 378 -19.32 -3.88 -1.06
N VAL A 379 -18.59 -3.19 -1.93
CA VAL A 379 -19.14 -2.39 -3.05
C VAL A 379 -18.58 -2.90 -4.37
N ILE A 380 -19.45 -3.29 -5.31
CA ILE A 380 -19.04 -3.77 -6.64
C ILE A 380 -19.31 -2.72 -7.71
N LEU A 381 -18.31 -2.43 -8.53
CA LEU A 381 -18.36 -1.49 -9.65
C LEU A 381 -18.08 -2.18 -10.99
N ASP A 382 -18.63 -1.63 -12.06
CA ASP A 382 -18.39 -2.03 -13.44
C ASP A 382 -17.48 -1.00 -14.14
N ALA A 383 -16.34 -1.43 -14.68
CA ALA A 383 -15.49 -0.61 -15.55
C ALA A 383 -16.05 -0.47 -16.97
N ARG A 384 -17.11 -1.21 -17.32
CA ARG A 384 -17.88 -1.12 -18.57
C ARG A 384 -17.02 -1.34 -19.83
N GLY A 385 -15.95 -2.14 -19.70
CA GLY A 385 -15.01 -2.43 -20.78
C GLY A 385 -14.01 -1.31 -21.10
N VAL A 386 -13.90 -0.26 -20.26
CA VAL A 386 -12.93 0.83 -20.46
C VAL A 386 -11.56 0.42 -19.93
N ASP A 387 -10.52 0.53 -20.75
CA ASP A 387 -9.14 0.32 -20.36
C ASP A 387 -8.56 1.58 -19.68
N PRO A 388 -8.17 1.53 -18.39
CA PRO A 388 -7.59 2.66 -17.67
C PRO A 388 -6.22 3.10 -18.22
N ALA A 389 -5.44 2.20 -18.84
CA ALA A 389 -4.14 2.53 -19.41
C ALA A 389 -4.25 3.19 -20.79
N GLN A 390 -5.33 2.90 -21.55
CA GLN A 390 -5.56 3.53 -22.86
C GLN A 390 -6.43 4.79 -22.80
N ASN A 391 -7.40 4.85 -21.88
CA ASN A 391 -8.40 5.94 -21.82
C ASN A 391 -8.65 6.42 -20.38
N PRO A 392 -7.63 6.91 -19.64
CA PRO A 392 -7.76 7.28 -18.23
C PRO A 392 -8.83 8.34 -17.95
N ASP A 393 -9.02 9.32 -18.85
CA ASP A 393 -10.08 10.34 -18.70
C ASP A 393 -11.50 9.79 -18.88
N ALA A 394 -11.66 8.63 -19.55
CA ALA A 394 -12.93 7.94 -19.72
C ALA A 394 -13.14 6.80 -18.70
N TYR A 395 -12.11 6.43 -17.94
CA TYR A 395 -12.18 5.39 -16.93
C TYR A 395 -12.90 5.90 -15.69
N ALA A 396 -14.23 5.76 -15.73
CA ALA A 396 -15.13 6.08 -14.64
C ALA A 396 -16.00 4.86 -14.31
N PRO A 397 -15.57 3.97 -13.40
CA PRO A 397 -16.37 2.84 -12.96
C PRO A 397 -17.67 3.28 -12.28
N GLU A 398 -18.72 2.47 -12.42
CA GLU A 398 -20.07 2.74 -11.93
C GLU A 398 -20.52 1.63 -10.97
N VAL A 399 -21.13 1.96 -9.82
CA VAL A 399 -21.61 0.94 -8.87
C VAL A 399 -22.72 0.11 -9.53
N VAL A 400 -22.50 -1.21 -9.62
CA VAL A 400 -23.37 -2.12 -10.37
C VAL A 400 -24.80 -2.06 -9.82
N ALA A 401 -25.78 -1.77 -10.68
CA ALA A 401 -27.16 -1.54 -10.26
C ALA A 401 -28.21 -2.05 -11.27
N SER A 402 -29.25 -2.72 -10.78
CA SER A 402 -30.38 -3.20 -11.57
C SER A 402 -31.71 -2.55 -11.15
N ALA A 403 -32.72 -2.62 -12.02
CA ALA A 403 -34.12 -2.32 -11.68
C ALA A 403 -34.87 -3.53 -11.07
N SER A 404 -34.20 -4.68 -10.93
CA SER A 404 -34.75 -5.89 -10.29
C SER A 404 -33.75 -6.44 -9.25
N ALA A 405 -34.26 -6.87 -8.10
CA ALA A 405 -33.46 -7.54 -7.08
C ALA A 405 -33.01 -8.95 -7.49
N THR A 406 -33.56 -9.54 -8.55
CA THR A 406 -33.36 -10.96 -8.91
C THR A 406 -32.78 -11.18 -10.31
N GLY A 407 -32.28 -10.14 -10.97
CA GLY A 407 -31.71 -10.23 -12.32
C GLY A 407 -31.37 -8.87 -12.93
N GLY A 408 -30.80 -8.86 -14.12
CA GLY A 408 -30.34 -7.64 -14.81
C GLY A 408 -28.95 -7.13 -14.36
N PHE A 409 -28.28 -7.85 -13.46
CA PHE A 409 -26.88 -7.62 -13.09
C PHE A 409 -25.92 -8.25 -14.12
N PRO A 410 -24.74 -7.66 -14.39
CA PRO A 410 -23.67 -8.29 -15.16
C PRO A 410 -23.09 -9.50 -14.42
N ALA A 411 -22.84 -10.60 -15.14
CA ALA A 411 -22.43 -11.88 -14.55
C ALA A 411 -21.14 -11.80 -13.71
N ALA A 412 -20.12 -11.07 -14.18
CA ALA A 412 -18.90 -10.83 -13.42
C ALA A 412 -19.19 -10.09 -12.10
N GLY A 413 -20.12 -9.13 -12.10
CA GLY A 413 -20.53 -8.40 -10.89
C GLY A 413 -21.24 -9.29 -9.87
N VAL A 414 -22.12 -10.20 -10.32
CA VAL A 414 -22.75 -11.23 -9.48
C VAL A 414 -21.70 -12.14 -8.85
N SER A 415 -20.74 -12.59 -9.65
CA SER A 415 -19.65 -13.49 -9.23
C SER A 415 -18.77 -12.82 -8.17
N ALA A 416 -18.32 -11.59 -8.43
CA ALA A 416 -17.53 -10.79 -7.50
C ALA A 416 -18.28 -10.49 -6.19
N ALA A 417 -19.57 -10.11 -6.26
CA ALA A 417 -20.39 -9.86 -5.07
C ALA A 417 -20.52 -11.10 -4.19
N PHE A 418 -20.79 -12.26 -4.79
CA PHE A 418 -20.93 -13.53 -4.09
C PHE A 418 -19.60 -13.99 -3.47
N ASN A 419 -18.53 -14.02 -4.28
CA ASN A 419 -17.22 -14.50 -3.85
C ASN A 419 -16.57 -13.58 -2.79
N LEU A 420 -16.60 -12.25 -2.94
CA LEU A 420 -16.06 -11.33 -1.92
C LEU A 420 -16.82 -11.42 -0.60
N SER A 421 -18.14 -11.64 -0.64
CA SER A 421 -18.96 -11.86 0.56
C SER A 421 -18.56 -13.14 1.31
N ILE A 422 -18.10 -14.18 0.59
CA ILE A 422 -17.57 -15.43 1.17
C ILE A 422 -16.15 -15.25 1.72
N VAL A 423 -15.24 -14.62 0.97
CA VAL A 423 -13.84 -14.44 1.39
C VAL A 423 -13.74 -13.55 2.63
N HIS A 424 -14.58 -12.51 2.72
CA HIS A 424 -14.75 -11.74 3.97
C HIS A 424 -15.09 -12.65 5.16
N ASP A 425 -16.08 -13.54 4.99
CA ASP A 425 -16.56 -14.40 6.07
C ASP A 425 -15.53 -15.48 6.46
N TYR A 426 -14.72 -15.95 5.50
CA TYR A 426 -13.54 -16.78 5.78
C TYR A 426 -12.56 -16.06 6.71
N PHE A 427 -12.11 -14.84 6.36
CA PHE A 427 -11.16 -14.08 7.18
C PHE A 427 -11.72 -13.73 8.57
N LEU A 428 -13.00 -13.38 8.66
CA LEU A 428 -13.65 -13.06 9.92
C LEU A 428 -13.84 -14.31 10.81
N GLN A 429 -14.30 -15.43 10.26
CA GLN A 429 -14.62 -16.63 11.05
C GLN A 429 -13.42 -17.51 11.38
N ARG A 430 -12.43 -17.63 10.48
CA ARG A 430 -11.23 -18.46 10.72
C ARG A 430 -10.13 -17.70 11.47
N HIS A 431 -9.95 -16.41 11.14
CA HIS A 431 -8.79 -15.64 11.57
C HIS A 431 -9.13 -14.43 12.47
N GLN A 432 -10.42 -14.23 12.78
CA GLN A 432 -10.93 -13.08 13.55
C GLN A 432 -10.54 -11.72 12.93
N ARG A 433 -10.27 -11.68 11.62
CA ARG A 433 -9.86 -10.46 10.91
C ARG A 433 -11.09 -9.75 10.34
N ASN A 434 -11.37 -8.55 10.84
CA ASN A 434 -12.46 -7.72 10.31
C ASN A 434 -12.00 -6.98 9.05
N SER A 435 -12.41 -7.44 7.86
CA SER A 435 -11.96 -6.92 6.57
C SER A 435 -10.44 -6.98 6.31
N ILE A 436 -10.01 -6.40 5.18
CA ILE A 436 -8.63 -6.39 4.68
C ILE A 436 -7.66 -5.73 5.66
N ASP A 437 -8.07 -4.65 6.32
CA ASP A 437 -7.27 -3.90 7.29
C ASP A 437 -7.31 -4.47 8.72
N GLY A 438 -8.22 -5.41 9.00
CA GLY A 438 -8.45 -5.92 10.36
C GLY A 438 -9.27 -4.98 11.26
N GLN A 439 -9.73 -3.84 10.75
CA GLN A 439 -10.50 -2.82 11.47
C GLN A 439 -11.91 -2.62 10.91
N GLY A 440 -12.23 -3.21 9.75
CA GLY A 440 -13.55 -3.13 9.12
C GLY A 440 -13.63 -2.14 7.95
N GLY A 441 -12.52 -1.83 7.30
CA GLY A 441 -12.50 -1.00 6.10
C GLY A 441 -13.39 -1.56 4.98
N THR A 442 -13.94 -0.67 4.14
CA THR A 442 -14.77 -1.01 2.98
C THR A 442 -13.99 -1.88 1.99
N ILE A 443 -14.62 -2.94 1.48
CA ILE A 443 -14.07 -3.77 0.39
C ILE A 443 -14.65 -3.26 -0.92
N ILE A 444 -13.79 -2.92 -1.88
CA ILE A 444 -14.21 -2.41 -3.20
C ILE A 444 -13.73 -3.40 -4.27
N GLY A 445 -14.65 -3.87 -5.11
CA GLY A 445 -14.36 -4.73 -6.26
C GLY A 445 -14.74 -4.04 -7.58
N ILE A 446 -13.84 -4.00 -8.57
CA ILE A 446 -14.13 -3.53 -9.92
C ILE A 446 -14.09 -4.72 -10.89
N VAL A 447 -15.16 -4.90 -11.67
CA VAL A 447 -15.28 -5.94 -12.71
C VAL A 447 -15.26 -5.36 -14.12
N ASN A 448 -15.10 -6.23 -15.12
CA ASN A 448 -15.14 -5.90 -16.55
C ASN A 448 -14.06 -4.91 -17.03
N VAL A 449 -12.91 -4.87 -16.35
CA VAL A 449 -11.71 -4.21 -16.89
C VAL A 449 -11.19 -5.06 -18.07
N PRO A 450 -10.82 -4.48 -19.23
CA PRO A 450 -10.45 -5.22 -20.45
C PRO A 450 -9.00 -5.76 -20.40
N VAL A 451 -8.67 -6.50 -19.35
CA VAL A 451 -7.38 -7.16 -19.13
C VAL A 451 -7.57 -8.66 -18.85
N ASP A 452 -6.56 -9.47 -19.19
CA ASP A 452 -6.49 -10.87 -18.76
C ASP A 452 -5.66 -11.01 -17.48
N ASN A 453 -6.13 -10.36 -16.41
CA ASN A 453 -5.57 -10.50 -15.06
C ASN A 453 -6.62 -10.14 -13.99
N ALA A 454 -6.41 -10.62 -12.76
CA ALA A 454 -6.89 -9.97 -11.54
C ALA A 454 -5.71 -9.24 -10.87
N PHE A 455 -5.99 -8.27 -9.97
CA PHE A 455 -4.96 -7.66 -9.12
C PHE A 455 -5.55 -6.87 -7.95
N TRP A 456 -4.81 -6.78 -6.84
CA TRP A 456 -5.02 -5.84 -5.73
C TRP A 456 -4.22 -4.54 -5.93
N HIS A 457 -4.87 -3.39 -5.78
CA HIS A 457 -4.21 -2.09 -5.89
C HIS A 457 -4.95 -0.95 -5.16
N GLN A 458 -4.24 -0.10 -4.41
CA GLN A 458 -4.75 1.11 -3.74
C GLN A 458 -6.05 0.94 -2.91
N GLY A 459 -6.27 -0.22 -2.29
CA GLY A 459 -7.49 -0.50 -1.52
C GLY A 459 -8.63 -1.16 -2.30
N VAL A 460 -8.40 -1.51 -3.58
CA VAL A 460 -9.40 -2.02 -4.52
C VAL A 460 -8.94 -3.36 -5.13
N ILE A 461 -9.87 -4.30 -5.22
CA ILE A 461 -9.71 -5.57 -5.95
C ILE A 461 -10.21 -5.35 -7.38
N THR A 462 -9.38 -5.64 -8.38
CA THR A 462 -9.73 -5.52 -9.80
C THR A 462 -9.79 -6.89 -10.46
N LEU A 463 -10.88 -7.15 -11.20
CA LEU A 463 -11.19 -8.43 -11.81
C LEU A 463 -11.40 -8.24 -13.32
N GLY A 464 -10.44 -8.72 -14.09
CA GLY A 464 -10.42 -8.59 -15.55
C GLY A 464 -11.49 -9.42 -16.27
N SER A 465 -11.68 -9.11 -17.55
CA SER A 465 -12.65 -9.78 -18.44
C SER A 465 -12.00 -10.73 -19.47
N GLY A 466 -10.69 -10.95 -19.41
CA GLY A 466 -9.99 -11.91 -20.29
C GLY A 466 -10.29 -13.38 -20.00
N ASP A 467 -10.67 -13.71 -18.76
CA ASP A 467 -11.07 -15.06 -18.30
C ASP A 467 -12.05 -14.92 -17.11
N ALA A 468 -12.48 -16.02 -16.49
CA ALA A 468 -13.44 -16.09 -15.39
C ALA A 468 -12.89 -15.64 -14.01
N TRP A 469 -12.05 -14.60 -13.98
CA TRP A 469 -11.35 -14.09 -12.79
C TRP A 469 -12.29 -13.78 -11.61
N ALA A 470 -13.50 -13.28 -11.88
CA ALA A 470 -14.49 -12.97 -10.84
C ALA A 470 -15.26 -14.21 -10.31
N ASP A 471 -15.28 -15.31 -11.05
CA ASP A 471 -15.97 -16.57 -10.72
C ASP A 471 -15.08 -17.51 -9.89
N SER A 472 -13.76 -17.47 -10.16
CA SER A 472 -12.74 -18.25 -9.45
C SER A 472 -12.55 -17.74 -8.01
N LEU A 473 -13.11 -18.48 -7.04
CA LEU A 473 -13.14 -18.08 -5.62
C LEU A 473 -11.75 -18.06 -4.98
N ASP A 474 -10.88 -18.95 -5.43
CA ASP A 474 -9.44 -18.99 -5.13
C ASP A 474 -8.75 -17.66 -5.47
N PHE A 475 -8.96 -17.10 -6.68
CA PHE A 475 -8.39 -15.82 -7.10
C PHE A 475 -9.04 -14.62 -6.41
N VAL A 476 -10.35 -14.62 -6.20
CA VAL A 476 -10.99 -13.57 -5.37
C VAL A 476 -10.44 -13.59 -3.93
N GLY A 477 -10.05 -14.76 -3.43
CA GLY A 477 -9.30 -14.94 -2.19
C GLY A 477 -7.85 -14.44 -2.26
N HIS A 478 -7.15 -14.73 -3.36
CA HIS A 478 -5.78 -14.29 -3.67
C HIS A 478 -5.66 -12.75 -3.63
N GLU A 479 -6.55 -12.02 -4.31
CA GLU A 479 -6.54 -10.55 -4.31
C GLU A 479 -6.81 -9.96 -2.93
N MET A 480 -7.77 -10.52 -2.18
CA MET A 480 -8.02 -10.06 -0.81
C MET A 480 -6.83 -10.38 0.12
N ALA A 481 -6.14 -11.50 -0.10
CA ALA A 481 -4.98 -11.91 0.67
C ALA A 481 -3.72 -11.07 0.39
N HIS A 482 -3.56 -10.52 -0.81
CA HIS A 482 -2.55 -9.48 -1.08
C HIS A 482 -2.77 -8.23 -0.21
N GLY A 483 -4.03 -7.79 -0.07
CA GLY A 483 -4.41 -6.72 0.84
C GLY A 483 -4.19 -7.07 2.33
N VAL A 484 -4.37 -8.33 2.73
CA VAL A 484 -4.03 -8.79 4.09
C VAL A 484 -2.51 -8.80 4.32
N THR A 485 -1.73 -9.21 3.32
CA THR A 485 -0.25 -9.17 3.34
C THR A 485 0.25 -7.73 3.45
N GLU A 486 -0.30 -6.81 2.64
CA GLU A 486 -0.06 -5.35 2.74
C GLU A 486 -0.23 -4.85 4.18
N ARG A 487 -1.37 -5.19 4.80
CA ARG A 487 -1.76 -4.70 6.13
C ARG A 487 -1.20 -5.54 7.28
N THR A 488 -0.14 -6.32 7.03
CA THR A 488 0.57 -7.12 8.05
C THR A 488 2.09 -7.19 7.81
N ALA A 489 2.60 -8.19 7.09
CA ALA A 489 4.05 -8.35 6.83
C ALA A 489 4.62 -7.35 5.81
N GLY A 490 3.75 -6.78 4.96
CA GLY A 490 4.11 -5.82 3.91
C GLY A 490 4.94 -6.37 2.75
N LEU A 491 5.23 -7.69 2.73
CA LEU A 491 6.18 -8.40 1.85
C LEU A 491 6.43 -7.72 0.50
N ILE A 492 7.65 -7.20 0.31
CA ILE A 492 8.03 -6.49 -0.92
C ILE A 492 7.87 -7.43 -2.10
N TYR A 493 7.14 -7.00 -3.12
CA TYR A 493 6.78 -7.81 -4.27
C TYR A 493 7.94 -7.93 -5.28
N ARG A 494 9.01 -8.60 -4.84
CA ARG A 494 10.26 -8.86 -5.57
C ARG A 494 10.98 -10.09 -5.00
N ASP A 495 11.68 -10.84 -5.85
CA ASP A 495 12.54 -11.97 -5.48
C ASP A 495 11.85 -12.96 -4.50
N GLN A 496 12.49 -13.33 -3.37
CA GLN A 496 11.89 -14.25 -2.40
C GLN A 496 10.73 -13.65 -1.59
N SER A 497 10.77 -12.36 -1.22
CA SER A 497 9.67 -11.75 -0.47
C SER A 497 8.40 -11.65 -1.31
N GLY A 498 8.54 -11.38 -2.61
CA GLY A 498 7.42 -11.35 -3.56
C GLY A 498 6.89 -12.74 -3.88
N ALA A 499 7.77 -13.71 -4.05
CA ALA A 499 7.38 -15.12 -4.16
C ALA A 499 6.62 -15.61 -2.91
N MET A 500 6.90 -15.07 -1.72
CA MET A 500 6.06 -15.33 -0.55
C MET A 500 4.76 -14.55 -0.55
N ASN A 501 4.72 -13.30 -1.04
CA ASN A 501 3.48 -12.54 -1.17
C ASN A 501 2.47 -13.30 -2.06
N GLU A 502 2.91 -13.71 -3.24
CA GLU A 502 2.24 -14.68 -4.12
C GLU A 502 1.78 -15.95 -3.39
N ALA A 503 2.69 -16.62 -2.68
CA ALA A 503 2.38 -17.90 -2.05
C ALA A 503 1.38 -17.77 -0.90
N PHE A 504 1.46 -16.72 -0.08
CA PHE A 504 0.48 -16.45 0.96
C PHE A 504 -0.90 -16.12 0.37
N SER A 505 -0.95 -15.45 -0.79
CA SER A 505 -2.20 -15.22 -1.51
C SER A 505 -2.79 -16.51 -2.08
N ASP A 506 -1.99 -17.39 -2.71
CA ASP A 506 -2.44 -18.72 -3.14
C ASP A 506 -2.94 -19.58 -1.96
N ILE A 507 -2.18 -19.62 -0.87
CA ILE A 507 -2.49 -20.38 0.34
C ILE A 507 -3.81 -19.92 0.97
N LEU A 508 -4.04 -18.61 1.06
CA LEU A 508 -5.26 -18.05 1.64
C LEU A 508 -6.44 -18.11 0.68
N GLY A 509 -6.22 -18.04 -0.64
CA GLY A 509 -7.22 -18.26 -1.68
C GLY A 509 -7.75 -19.70 -1.68
N GLU A 510 -6.87 -20.70 -1.79
CA GLU A 510 -7.20 -22.13 -1.69
C GLU A 510 -7.90 -22.45 -0.35
N SER A 511 -7.48 -21.82 0.75
CA SER A 511 -8.10 -22.01 2.07
C SER A 511 -9.49 -21.33 2.19
N ALA A 512 -9.73 -20.22 1.49
CA ALA A 512 -11.05 -19.59 1.39
C ALA A 512 -11.99 -20.41 0.50
N GLU A 513 -11.48 -21.00 -0.59
CA GLU A 513 -12.23 -21.97 -1.39
C GLU A 513 -12.59 -23.21 -0.55
N ALA A 514 -11.62 -23.81 0.14
CA ALA A 514 -11.85 -24.97 1.00
C ALA A 514 -12.79 -24.69 2.18
N PHE A 515 -12.83 -23.45 2.68
CA PHE A 515 -13.83 -22.99 3.65
C PHE A 515 -15.26 -23.02 3.08
N HIS A 516 -15.45 -22.65 1.82
CA HIS A 516 -16.76 -22.66 1.17
C HIS A 516 -17.18 -24.05 0.66
N ARG A 517 -16.25 -24.80 0.05
CA ARG A 517 -16.50 -26.09 -0.63
C ARG A 517 -16.32 -27.31 0.28
N GLY A 518 -15.68 -27.14 1.44
CA GLY A 518 -15.38 -28.21 2.41
C GLY A 518 -14.17 -29.09 2.06
N GLN A 519 -13.51 -28.83 0.92
CA GLN A 519 -12.35 -29.56 0.41
C GLN A 519 -11.48 -28.65 -0.45
N THR A 520 -10.19 -28.96 -0.54
CA THR A 520 -9.24 -28.37 -1.49
C THR A 520 -9.27 -29.08 -2.85
N ASP A 521 -8.86 -28.41 -3.92
CA ASP A 521 -8.45 -29.03 -5.19
C ASP A 521 -6.95 -28.82 -5.51
N TRP A 522 -6.31 -27.88 -4.81
CA TRP A 522 -4.89 -27.51 -4.88
C TRP A 522 -4.44 -26.90 -6.21
N GLN A 523 -5.36 -26.38 -7.03
CA GLN A 523 -5.10 -25.95 -8.41
C GLN A 523 -5.78 -24.62 -8.77
N LEU A 524 -5.05 -23.54 -8.51
CA LEU A 524 -5.43 -22.14 -8.75
C LEU A 524 -5.95 -21.91 -10.18
N GLY A 525 -7.10 -21.25 -10.29
CA GLY A 525 -7.84 -21.01 -11.53
C GLY A 525 -8.81 -22.14 -11.86
N SER A 526 -9.41 -22.77 -10.85
CA SER A 526 -10.22 -23.98 -11.04
C SER A 526 -11.54 -23.77 -11.81
N GLN A 527 -11.99 -22.51 -11.98
CA GLN A 527 -13.16 -22.11 -12.79
C GLN A 527 -12.77 -21.53 -14.16
N MET A 528 -11.49 -21.24 -14.38
CA MET A 528 -11.00 -20.46 -15.52
C MET A 528 -10.77 -21.32 -16.76
N SER A 529 -10.63 -20.69 -17.92
CA SER A 529 -10.28 -21.37 -19.18
C SER A 529 -8.90 -22.06 -19.10
N ARG A 530 -8.02 -21.54 -18.24
CA ARG A 530 -6.70 -22.09 -17.90
C ARG A 530 -6.52 -22.14 -16.38
N ARG A 531 -6.17 -23.31 -15.85
CA ARG A 531 -5.55 -23.41 -14.52
C ARG A 531 -4.14 -22.82 -14.58
N ILE A 532 -3.70 -22.16 -13.52
CA ILE A 532 -2.50 -21.28 -13.54
C ILE A 532 -1.36 -21.84 -12.68
N ARG A 533 -1.66 -22.31 -11.46
CA ARG A 533 -0.68 -22.88 -10.51
C ARG A 533 -1.23 -24.17 -9.90
N ASN A 534 -0.34 -25.06 -9.43
CA ASN A 534 -0.70 -26.31 -8.73
C ASN A 534 0.21 -26.47 -7.51
N MET A 535 -0.38 -26.51 -6.32
CA MET A 535 0.35 -26.58 -5.05
C MET A 535 0.79 -28.01 -4.72
N ARG A 536 0.01 -29.01 -5.15
CA ARG A 536 0.29 -30.45 -4.97
C ARG A 536 1.46 -30.92 -5.83
N ASP A 537 1.51 -30.47 -7.09
CA ASP A 537 2.59 -30.76 -8.02
C ASP A 537 2.87 -29.52 -8.90
N PRO A 538 3.75 -28.60 -8.45
CA PRO A 538 4.19 -27.48 -9.27
C PRO A 538 4.79 -27.93 -10.61
N GLN A 539 5.56 -29.02 -10.60
CA GLN A 539 6.26 -29.50 -11.78
C GLN A 539 5.30 -29.99 -12.87
N SER A 540 4.03 -30.31 -12.57
CA SER A 540 3.03 -30.61 -13.61
C SER A 540 2.86 -29.47 -14.62
N PHE A 541 2.98 -28.21 -14.20
CA PHE A 541 2.82 -27.02 -15.05
C PHE A 541 4.13 -26.58 -15.72
N ILE A 542 4.02 -26.08 -16.95
CA ILE A 542 5.11 -25.49 -17.75
C ILE A 542 4.87 -23.99 -17.84
N ILE A 543 5.90 -23.20 -17.54
CA ILE A 543 5.87 -21.72 -17.62
C ILE A 543 6.02 -21.30 -19.10
N ALA A 544 7.18 -21.62 -19.68
CA ALA A 544 7.53 -21.38 -21.08
C ALA A 544 8.71 -22.28 -21.48
N ASP A 545 8.88 -22.56 -22.76
CA ASP A 545 10.04 -23.28 -23.34
C ASP A 545 10.36 -24.64 -22.69
N GLY A 546 9.38 -25.27 -22.03
CA GLY A 546 9.56 -26.52 -21.27
C GLY A 546 10.09 -26.35 -19.84
N ARG A 547 10.39 -25.12 -19.39
CA ARG A 547 10.74 -24.84 -17.98
C ARG A 547 9.48 -24.97 -17.11
N ARG A 548 9.57 -25.76 -16.04
CA ARG A 548 8.49 -26.09 -15.10
C ARG A 548 8.53 -25.23 -13.84
N PHE A 549 7.40 -25.08 -13.15
CA PHE A 549 7.31 -24.32 -11.89
C PHE A 549 8.15 -24.97 -10.78
N PRO A 550 9.08 -24.24 -10.13
CA PRO A 550 9.96 -24.78 -9.08
C PRO A 550 9.23 -25.39 -7.89
N ALA A 551 9.48 -26.67 -7.58
CA ALA A 551 8.93 -27.33 -6.38
C ALA A 551 9.86 -27.29 -5.15
N ARG A 552 11.10 -26.80 -5.32
CA ARG A 552 12.17 -26.83 -4.31
C ARG A 552 13.33 -25.88 -4.65
N MET A 553 14.17 -25.55 -3.67
CA MET A 553 15.20 -24.52 -3.82
C MET A 553 16.28 -24.78 -4.86
N SER A 554 16.65 -26.03 -5.17
CA SER A 554 17.56 -26.34 -6.29
C SER A 554 16.98 -25.99 -7.68
N GLN A 555 15.71 -25.61 -7.76
CA GLN A 555 15.02 -25.20 -8.99
C GLN A 555 14.73 -23.69 -9.04
N PHE A 556 15.09 -22.92 -8.00
CA PHE A 556 14.79 -21.49 -7.87
C PHE A 556 15.29 -20.68 -9.08
N ILE A 557 14.40 -19.87 -9.68
CA ILE A 557 14.73 -19.00 -10.82
C ILE A 557 15.37 -17.73 -10.25
N THR A 558 16.66 -17.53 -10.51
CA THR A 558 17.40 -16.39 -9.92
C THR A 558 17.00 -15.05 -10.56
N PRO A 559 17.12 -13.91 -9.86
CA PRO A 559 16.72 -12.61 -10.40
C PRO A 559 17.51 -12.17 -11.64
N ASN A 560 18.69 -12.74 -11.89
CA ASN A 560 19.53 -12.45 -13.06
C ASN A 560 19.37 -13.49 -14.19
N ASP A 561 18.48 -14.47 -14.06
CA ASP A 561 18.26 -15.52 -15.06
C ASP A 561 17.66 -14.94 -16.37
N PRO A 562 18.33 -15.06 -17.54
CA PRO A 562 17.82 -14.52 -18.82
C PRO A 562 16.51 -15.14 -19.31
N PHE A 563 16.01 -16.20 -18.68
CA PHE A 563 14.64 -16.67 -18.88
C PHE A 563 13.60 -15.60 -18.48
N LEU A 564 13.88 -14.83 -17.43
CA LEU A 564 12.96 -13.81 -16.91
C LEU A 564 12.79 -12.63 -17.88
N ASP A 565 13.77 -12.38 -18.76
CA ASP A 565 13.76 -11.28 -19.75
C ASP A 565 12.61 -11.41 -20.78
N ARG A 566 11.94 -12.56 -20.81
CA ARG A 566 10.75 -12.85 -21.64
C ARG A 566 9.44 -12.33 -21.03
N PHE A 567 9.45 -11.96 -19.74
CA PHE A 567 8.27 -11.60 -18.98
C PHE A 567 8.30 -10.11 -18.59
N PRO A 568 7.15 -9.41 -18.58
CA PRO A 568 7.07 -8.03 -18.09
C PRO A 568 7.65 -7.90 -16.67
N GLY A 569 8.35 -6.79 -16.40
CA GLY A 569 9.04 -6.55 -15.13
C GLY A 569 10.09 -7.61 -14.73
N ARG A 570 10.49 -8.51 -15.65
CA ARG A 570 11.26 -9.74 -15.34
C ARG A 570 10.54 -10.64 -14.30
N ASN A 571 9.19 -10.59 -14.30
CA ASN A 571 8.31 -11.15 -13.26
C ASN A 571 8.79 -10.81 -11.82
N ASN A 572 9.31 -9.59 -11.64
CA ASN A 572 9.89 -9.07 -10.39
C ASN A 572 10.94 -9.98 -9.73
N GLY A 573 11.69 -10.77 -10.52
CA GLY A 573 12.60 -11.80 -9.99
C GLY A 573 12.01 -13.22 -9.96
N GLY A 574 11.00 -13.47 -10.79
CA GLY A 574 10.32 -14.77 -10.90
C GLY A 574 9.34 -15.06 -9.76
N VAL A 575 8.70 -14.03 -9.18
CA VAL A 575 7.85 -14.15 -7.98
C VAL A 575 6.71 -15.16 -8.16
N HIS A 576 5.99 -15.10 -9.29
CA HIS A 576 4.88 -16.01 -9.59
C HIS A 576 5.32 -17.46 -9.84
N PHE A 577 6.61 -17.65 -10.14
CA PHE A 577 7.18 -18.97 -10.41
C PHE A 577 7.75 -19.57 -9.12
N ASN A 578 8.58 -18.81 -8.41
CA ASN A 578 9.25 -19.23 -7.18
C ASN A 578 8.28 -19.39 -6.01
N SER A 579 7.11 -18.74 -6.03
CA SER A 579 6.03 -18.92 -5.04
C SER A 579 5.60 -20.38 -4.88
N SER A 580 5.63 -21.13 -5.97
CA SER A 580 5.22 -22.54 -5.99
C SER A 580 6.08 -23.46 -5.08
N ILE A 581 7.28 -23.02 -4.67
CA ILE A 581 8.11 -23.68 -3.65
C ILE A 581 7.43 -23.60 -2.27
N ILE A 582 6.93 -22.43 -1.88
CA ILE A 582 6.28 -22.20 -0.59
C ILE A 582 4.85 -22.78 -0.59
N ASN A 583 4.14 -22.71 -1.72
CA ASN A 583 2.88 -23.42 -1.92
C ASN A 583 3.06 -24.94 -1.72
N HIS A 584 4.14 -25.51 -2.26
CA HIS A 584 4.41 -26.93 -2.09
C HIS A 584 4.78 -27.27 -0.64
N ALA A 585 5.53 -26.42 0.07
CA ALA A 585 5.75 -26.58 1.51
C ALA A 585 4.44 -26.57 2.32
N TYR A 586 3.48 -25.70 1.98
CA TYR A 586 2.16 -25.68 2.59
C TYR A 586 1.36 -26.95 2.29
N TYR A 587 1.34 -27.40 1.04
CA TYR A 587 0.73 -28.68 0.65
C TYR A 587 1.33 -29.87 1.42
N GLN A 588 2.67 -29.95 1.51
CA GLN A 588 3.37 -31.00 2.24
C GLN A 588 2.95 -31.02 3.72
N LEU A 589 2.85 -29.85 4.37
CA LEU A 589 2.39 -29.75 5.75
C LEU A 589 0.91 -30.16 5.93
N ALA A 590 0.05 -29.76 5.00
CA ALA A 590 -1.39 -29.91 5.11
C ALA A 590 -1.92 -31.30 4.71
N GLU A 591 -1.35 -31.93 3.67
CA GLU A 591 -1.79 -33.23 3.13
C GLU A 591 -0.65 -34.13 2.61
N GLY A 592 0.48 -33.58 2.15
CA GLY A 592 1.50 -34.36 1.41
C GLY A 592 2.42 -35.26 2.25
N LEU A 593 2.72 -34.90 3.50
CA LEU A 593 3.55 -35.72 4.39
C LEU A 593 2.80 -36.97 4.92
N PRO A 594 3.49 -38.09 5.22
CA PRO A 594 2.85 -39.33 5.70
C PRO A 594 2.00 -39.21 6.97
N ASP A 595 2.24 -38.19 7.82
CA ASP A 595 1.35 -37.77 8.90
C ASP A 595 1.12 -36.24 8.82
N ALA A 596 0.65 -35.76 7.67
CA ALA A 596 0.33 -34.35 7.47
C ALA A 596 -0.75 -33.85 8.47
N ILE A 597 -0.66 -32.59 8.87
CA ILE A 597 -1.37 -32.10 10.06
C ILE A 597 -2.79 -31.59 9.79
N GLY A 598 -3.20 -31.60 8.51
CA GLY A 598 -4.50 -31.10 8.04
C GLY A 598 -4.51 -29.58 7.82
N ILE A 599 -5.23 -29.14 6.78
CA ILE A 599 -5.32 -27.73 6.38
C ILE A 599 -5.66 -26.79 7.55
N ALA A 600 -6.66 -27.10 8.37
CA ALA A 600 -7.09 -26.25 9.48
C ALA A 600 -6.03 -26.01 10.59
N ARG A 601 -4.92 -26.77 10.60
CA ARG A 601 -3.74 -26.46 11.42
C ARG A 601 -2.68 -25.70 10.62
N ALA A 602 -2.37 -26.15 9.41
CA ALA A 602 -1.39 -25.51 8.52
C ALA A 602 -1.76 -24.05 8.22
N GLU A 603 -3.02 -23.79 7.89
CA GLU A 603 -3.65 -22.49 7.66
C GLU A 603 -3.37 -21.52 8.83
N ARG A 604 -3.58 -21.99 10.07
CA ARG A 604 -3.35 -21.19 11.30
C ARG A 604 -1.86 -20.92 11.55
N ILE A 605 -0.97 -21.85 11.19
CA ILE A 605 0.49 -21.68 11.31
C ILE A 605 0.97 -20.63 10.32
N PHE A 606 0.58 -20.75 9.05
CA PHE A 606 0.97 -19.86 7.97
C PHE A 606 0.37 -18.45 8.16
N TYR A 607 -0.94 -18.34 8.47
CA TYR A 607 -1.55 -17.05 8.77
C TYR A 607 -0.89 -16.38 9.98
N ARG A 608 -0.53 -17.12 11.05
CA ARG A 608 0.21 -16.56 12.18
C ARG A 608 1.65 -16.14 11.81
N ALA A 609 2.33 -16.89 10.93
CA ALA A 609 3.66 -16.52 10.45
C ALA A 609 3.61 -15.18 9.69
N LEU A 610 2.70 -15.06 8.72
CA LEU A 610 2.43 -13.83 7.96
C LEU A 610 2.08 -12.67 8.90
N THR A 611 1.11 -12.85 9.79
CA THR A 611 0.55 -11.73 10.57
C THR A 611 1.31 -11.34 11.83
N THR A 612 2.33 -12.10 12.26
CA THR A 612 3.05 -11.81 13.52
C THR A 612 4.58 -11.90 13.49
N LYS A 613 5.20 -12.35 12.39
CA LYS A 613 6.65 -12.66 12.36
C LYS A 613 7.35 -12.26 11.07
N LEU A 614 6.69 -12.42 9.92
CA LEU A 614 7.24 -11.97 8.65
C LEU A 614 7.28 -10.44 8.55
N GLN A 615 8.22 -9.97 7.76
CA GLN A 615 8.64 -8.58 7.58
C GLN A 615 8.94 -8.32 6.09
N GLN A 616 8.94 -7.07 5.66
CA GLN A 616 8.99 -6.67 4.25
C GLN A 616 10.05 -7.39 3.38
N GLN A 617 11.29 -7.54 3.87
CA GLN A 617 12.38 -8.23 3.16
C GLN A 617 12.65 -9.67 3.62
N SER A 618 11.71 -10.32 4.31
CA SER A 618 11.86 -11.72 4.72
C SER A 618 12.16 -12.63 3.53
N GLN A 619 13.06 -13.58 3.73
CA GLN A 619 13.42 -14.61 2.76
C GLN A 619 12.69 -15.92 3.09
N PHE A 620 12.79 -16.93 2.22
CA PHE A 620 12.14 -18.23 2.42
C PHE A 620 12.62 -18.95 3.71
N ILE A 621 13.88 -18.73 4.10
CA ILE A 621 14.40 -19.21 5.38
C ILE A 621 13.66 -18.56 6.56
N ASP A 622 13.42 -17.26 6.52
CA ASP A 622 12.72 -16.55 7.59
C ASP A 622 11.25 -17.01 7.69
N CYS A 623 10.64 -17.46 6.58
CA CYS A 623 9.33 -18.12 6.58
C CYS A 623 9.33 -19.52 7.21
N ARG A 624 10.36 -20.34 6.98
CA ARG A 624 10.56 -21.59 7.73
C ARG A 624 10.59 -21.30 9.24
N TRP A 625 11.43 -20.36 9.68
CA TRP A 625 11.52 -19.97 11.09
C TRP A 625 10.19 -19.43 11.63
N ALA A 626 9.51 -18.54 10.88
CA ALA A 626 8.23 -17.95 11.27
C ALA A 626 7.11 -19.00 11.38
N CYS A 627 7.07 -19.99 10.50
CA CYS A 627 6.11 -21.09 10.56
C CYS A 627 6.41 -22.04 11.72
N VAL A 628 7.65 -22.53 11.86
CA VAL A 628 8.05 -23.42 12.96
C VAL A 628 7.80 -22.75 14.32
N GLN A 629 8.20 -21.49 14.48
CA GLN A 629 7.95 -20.74 15.71
C GLN A 629 6.45 -20.47 15.95
N SER A 630 5.65 -20.25 14.90
CA SER A 630 4.19 -20.16 15.04
C SER A 630 3.55 -21.48 15.44
N ALA A 631 4.05 -22.62 14.96
CA ALA A 631 3.61 -23.94 15.40
C ALA A 631 3.99 -24.21 16.87
N ILE A 632 5.20 -23.84 17.29
CA ILE A 632 5.64 -23.90 18.69
C ILE A 632 4.74 -23.05 19.61
N GLU A 633 4.33 -21.86 19.18
CA GLU A 633 3.42 -20.98 19.94
C GLU A 633 1.98 -21.48 20.00
N LEU A 634 1.50 -22.18 18.95
CA LEU A 634 0.13 -22.66 18.86
C LEU A 634 -0.08 -24.06 19.48
N PHE A 635 0.94 -24.91 19.47
CA PHE A 635 0.84 -26.34 19.82
C PHE A 635 1.92 -26.82 20.80
N GLY A 636 2.92 -25.98 21.11
CA GLY A 636 4.00 -26.27 22.06
C GLY A 636 5.32 -26.74 21.41
N PRO A 637 6.46 -26.59 22.09
CA PRO A 637 7.76 -27.06 21.60
C PRO A 637 7.81 -28.58 21.53
N GLY A 638 8.31 -29.12 20.41
CA GLY A 638 8.34 -30.57 20.16
C GLY A 638 6.98 -31.21 19.83
N SER A 639 5.94 -30.40 19.58
CA SER A 639 4.66 -30.88 19.04
C SER A 639 4.83 -31.52 17.65
N PRO A 640 3.96 -32.48 17.26
CA PRO A 640 3.90 -32.98 15.88
C PRO A 640 3.77 -31.84 14.87
N GLU A 641 2.96 -30.83 15.17
CA GLU A 641 2.79 -29.64 14.35
C GLU A 641 4.11 -28.88 14.11
N ALA A 642 4.92 -28.64 15.15
CA ALA A 642 6.22 -27.99 15.00
C ALA A 642 7.23 -28.85 14.20
N ILE A 643 7.24 -30.17 14.43
CA ILE A 643 8.14 -31.11 13.75
C ILE A 643 7.76 -31.24 12.27
N ARG A 644 6.50 -31.54 11.95
CA ARG A 644 6.01 -31.65 10.56
C ARG A 644 6.16 -30.34 9.80
N THR A 645 6.07 -29.18 10.46
CA THR A 645 6.37 -27.88 9.82
C THR A 645 7.84 -27.83 9.35
N GLY A 646 8.80 -28.18 10.20
CA GLY A 646 10.22 -28.23 9.81
C GLY A 646 10.51 -29.26 8.71
N GLU A 647 9.81 -30.40 8.72
CA GLU A 647 9.93 -31.43 7.67
C GLU A 647 9.33 -31.00 6.33
N ALA A 648 8.20 -30.27 6.34
CA ALA A 648 7.58 -29.76 5.11
C ALA A 648 8.48 -28.73 4.39
N PHE A 649 9.18 -27.88 5.16
CA PHE A 649 10.22 -27.00 4.60
C PHE A 649 11.48 -27.77 4.17
N ASN A 650 11.85 -28.87 4.85
CA ASN A 650 12.95 -29.74 4.39
C ASN A 650 12.63 -30.39 3.02
N ALA A 651 11.37 -30.80 2.79
CA ALA A 651 10.93 -31.43 1.55
C ALA A 651 11.10 -30.54 0.31
N VAL A 652 11.09 -29.22 0.49
CA VAL A 652 11.33 -28.21 -0.56
C VAL A 652 12.76 -27.63 -0.54
N GLU A 653 13.69 -28.30 0.17
CA GLU A 653 15.11 -27.95 0.28
C GLU A 653 15.40 -26.61 1.02
N ILE A 654 14.48 -26.16 1.88
CA ILE A 654 14.69 -25.02 2.79
C ILE A 654 15.05 -25.56 4.19
N PHE A 655 16.35 -25.66 4.48
CA PHE A 655 16.88 -26.22 5.74
C PHE A 655 17.21 -25.15 6.79
N ASP A 656 17.42 -25.57 8.05
CA ASP A 656 17.78 -24.65 9.14
C ASP A 656 19.14 -23.96 8.90
N GLN A 657 19.11 -22.62 8.84
CA GLN A 657 20.26 -21.72 8.78
C GLN A 657 19.98 -20.48 9.64
N SER A 658 21.01 -19.74 10.05
CA SER A 658 20.82 -18.45 10.74
C SER A 658 19.94 -17.50 9.92
N PRO A 659 19.00 -16.76 10.53
CA PRO A 659 18.21 -15.73 9.85
C PRO A 659 19.09 -14.67 9.18
N THR A 660 18.55 -14.03 8.12
CA THR A 660 19.28 -12.99 7.38
C THR A 660 19.56 -11.77 8.29
N PRO A 661 20.81 -11.35 8.50
CA PRO A 661 21.09 -10.17 9.32
C PRO A 661 20.56 -8.89 8.66
N GLY A 662 19.95 -8.01 9.46
CA GLY A 662 19.53 -6.69 9.00
C GLY A 662 20.72 -5.84 8.51
N PRO A 663 20.49 -4.91 7.57
CA PRO A 663 21.56 -4.15 6.91
C PRO A 663 22.31 -3.22 7.87
N THR A 664 23.63 -3.38 7.93
CA THR A 664 24.51 -2.57 8.80
C THR A 664 24.63 -1.10 8.35
N PRO A 665 24.65 -0.11 9.26
CA PRO A 665 24.71 1.30 8.89
C PRO A 665 26.08 1.72 8.33
N ILE A 666 26.04 2.71 7.43
CA ILE A 666 27.20 3.34 6.77
C ILE A 666 27.99 4.17 7.81
N PRO A 667 29.32 4.40 7.63
CA PRO A 667 30.06 5.34 8.46
C PRO A 667 29.57 6.79 8.35
N THR A 668 29.33 7.42 9.49
CA THR A 668 28.93 8.83 9.62
C THR A 668 29.96 9.80 9.07
N ILE A 669 29.53 10.78 8.27
CA ILE A 669 30.37 11.92 7.85
C ILE A 669 30.76 12.73 9.10
N GLN A 670 32.06 12.91 9.31
CA GLN A 670 32.59 13.56 10.52
C GLN A 670 32.43 15.08 10.44
N GLY A 671 31.62 15.66 11.33
CA GLY A 671 31.42 17.10 11.45
C GLY A 671 30.20 17.44 12.33
N PRO A 672 30.01 18.72 12.69
CA PRO A 672 28.75 19.19 13.27
C PRO A 672 27.67 19.25 12.19
N ASP A 673 26.40 19.08 12.59
CA ASP A 673 25.27 19.28 11.67
C ASP A 673 25.15 20.76 11.23
N ALA A 674 24.96 20.94 9.94
CA ALA A 674 24.66 22.19 9.25
C ALA A 674 23.35 22.04 8.48
N LEU A 675 22.68 23.15 8.18
CA LEU A 675 21.37 23.13 7.55
C LEU A 675 21.22 24.15 6.41
N VAL A 676 20.39 23.79 5.44
CA VAL A 676 19.88 24.66 4.38
C VAL A 676 18.36 24.72 4.51
N PHE A 677 17.82 25.93 4.47
CA PHE A 677 16.41 26.22 4.70
C PHE A 677 15.94 27.32 3.75
N THR A 678 14.64 27.43 3.57
CA THR A 678 14.02 28.55 2.85
C THR A 678 13.25 29.45 3.81
N TYR A 679 13.17 30.75 3.54
CA TYR A 679 12.33 31.69 4.31
C TYR A 679 11.60 32.65 3.37
N VAL A 680 10.45 33.19 3.80
CA VAL A 680 9.67 34.18 3.05
C VAL A 680 10.02 35.59 3.52
N ASP A 681 10.60 36.42 2.67
CA ASP A 681 10.95 37.79 3.02
C ASP A 681 9.70 38.63 3.35
N ALA A 682 9.70 39.26 4.52
CA ALA A 682 8.54 39.98 5.06
C ALA A 682 8.23 41.33 4.38
N LEU A 683 9.11 41.83 3.50
CA LEU A 683 8.95 43.10 2.79
C LEU A 683 8.41 42.91 1.36
N ASN A 684 8.75 41.80 0.71
CA ASN A 684 8.37 41.53 -0.69
C ASN A 684 7.65 40.19 -0.93
N GLY A 685 7.55 39.31 0.07
CA GLY A 685 6.83 38.03 -0.03
C GLY A 685 7.54 36.95 -0.85
N LEU A 686 8.76 37.19 -1.34
CA LEU A 686 9.54 36.22 -2.09
C LEU A 686 10.21 35.22 -1.14
N THR A 687 10.27 33.96 -1.55
CA THR A 687 11.01 32.94 -0.81
C THR A 687 12.49 33.00 -1.19
N PHE A 688 13.41 32.93 -0.23
CA PHE A 688 14.86 32.90 -0.44
C PHE A 688 15.50 31.70 0.24
N LEU A 689 16.68 31.30 -0.24
CA LEU A 689 17.49 30.22 0.32
C LEU A 689 18.45 30.76 1.39
N ALA A 690 18.66 30.00 2.46
CA ALA A 690 19.59 30.35 3.52
C ALA A 690 20.35 29.13 4.07
N ARG A 691 21.55 29.38 4.58
CA ARG A 691 22.47 28.43 5.24
C ARG A 691 22.57 28.76 6.72
N ARG A 692 22.70 27.76 7.58
CA ARG A 692 23.28 27.92 8.92
C ARG A 692 24.31 26.82 9.14
N GLU A 693 25.57 27.22 9.07
CA GLU A 693 26.74 26.37 9.23
C GLU A 693 27.77 27.04 10.15
N ALA A 694 27.95 26.49 11.36
CA ALA A 694 28.91 27.01 12.33
C ALA A 694 30.37 26.92 11.83
N ALA A 695 30.69 25.94 10.98
CA ALA A 695 32.03 25.76 10.40
C ALA A 695 32.44 26.87 9.42
N LEU A 696 31.46 27.62 8.87
CA LEU A 696 31.69 28.80 8.02
C LEU A 696 31.39 30.13 8.74
N GLY A 697 31.11 30.09 10.05
CA GLY A 697 30.90 31.27 10.88
C GLY A 697 29.49 31.87 10.84
N ASP A 698 28.48 31.12 10.38
CA ASP A 698 27.11 31.65 10.25
C ASP A 698 26.49 32.02 11.61
N PRO A 699 25.72 33.14 11.68
CA PRO A 699 24.92 33.46 12.85
C PRO A 699 23.75 32.48 13.03
N VAL A 700 23.14 32.48 14.21
CA VAL A 700 21.99 31.61 14.54
C VAL A 700 20.77 31.86 13.64
N SER A 701 20.65 33.07 13.06
CA SER A 701 19.63 33.46 12.05
C SER A 701 19.88 32.90 10.64
N GLY A 702 21.06 32.33 10.40
CA GLY A 702 21.56 31.94 9.07
C GLY A 702 22.05 33.10 8.21
N VAL A 703 22.59 32.75 7.05
CA VAL A 703 23.06 33.64 5.97
C VAL A 703 22.27 33.34 4.70
N VAL A 704 21.80 34.39 4.00
CA VAL A 704 21.10 34.26 2.72
C VAL A 704 22.07 33.80 1.63
N LEU A 705 21.74 32.73 0.92
CA LEU A 705 22.48 32.29 -0.26
C LEU A 705 21.79 32.86 -1.51
N SER A 706 22.60 33.32 -2.48
CA SER A 706 22.14 33.76 -3.80
C SER A 706 20.98 34.76 -3.77
N PRO A 707 21.12 35.93 -3.10
CA PRO A 707 20.01 36.88 -2.88
C PRO A 707 19.38 37.48 -4.15
N GLY A 708 19.97 37.27 -5.34
CA GLY A 708 19.36 37.60 -6.63
C GLY A 708 18.42 36.52 -7.18
N VAL A 709 18.30 35.36 -6.52
CA VAL A 709 17.49 34.20 -6.96
C VAL A 709 16.41 33.92 -5.91
N ALA A 710 15.16 34.22 -6.26
CA ALA A 710 14.00 33.81 -5.45
C ALA A 710 13.64 32.34 -5.72
N MET A 711 13.20 31.63 -4.69
CA MET A 711 12.81 30.21 -4.68
C MET A 711 11.31 30.03 -4.96
N ALA A 712 10.91 28.86 -5.47
CA ALA A 712 9.50 28.48 -5.52
C ALA A 712 9.00 28.14 -4.09
N PRO A 713 7.87 28.73 -3.62
CA PRO A 713 7.30 28.38 -2.31
C PRO A 713 6.99 26.89 -2.21
N GLY A 714 7.34 26.29 -1.07
CA GLY A 714 7.07 24.88 -0.76
C GLY A 714 7.91 23.85 -1.52
N LYS A 715 8.77 24.25 -2.47
CA LYS A 715 9.65 23.32 -3.19
C LYS A 715 10.97 23.09 -2.45
N ARG A 716 11.37 21.81 -2.36
CA ARG A 716 12.51 21.35 -1.58
C ARG A 716 13.85 21.66 -2.27
N PRO A 717 14.83 22.25 -1.58
CA PRO A 717 16.22 22.24 -2.02
C PRO A 717 16.82 20.83 -1.98
N ALA A 718 17.52 20.44 -3.04
CA ALA A 718 18.24 19.17 -3.13
C ALA A 718 19.75 19.39 -2.92
N LEU A 719 20.35 18.70 -1.95
CA LEU A 719 21.70 19.02 -1.42
C LEU A 719 22.69 17.86 -1.65
N MET A 720 23.93 18.17 -1.99
CA MET A 720 25.01 17.17 -2.11
C MET A 720 25.49 16.72 -0.72
N GLY A 721 25.86 15.45 -0.55
CA GLY A 721 26.18 14.87 0.76
C GLY A 721 27.43 15.45 1.44
N ASP A 722 28.37 15.98 0.67
CA ASP A 722 29.53 16.74 1.17
C ASP A 722 29.18 18.17 1.61
N GLY A 723 27.94 18.61 1.34
CA GLY A 723 27.45 19.94 1.60
C GLY A 723 28.05 21.02 0.69
N SER A 724 28.59 20.70 -0.49
CA SER A 724 29.24 21.70 -1.38
C SER A 724 28.26 22.46 -2.27
N ALA A 725 27.21 21.81 -2.76
CA ALA A 725 26.26 22.36 -3.73
C ALA A 725 24.81 22.03 -3.39
N VAL A 726 23.92 22.98 -3.65
CA VAL A 726 22.46 22.80 -3.52
C VAL A 726 21.76 23.23 -4.81
N MET A 727 20.79 22.42 -5.23
CA MET A 727 19.98 22.58 -6.43
C MET A 727 18.56 22.96 -6.01
N VAL A 728 17.96 23.94 -6.68
CA VAL A 728 16.68 24.56 -6.26
C VAL A 728 15.76 24.88 -7.44
N VAL A 729 14.45 24.83 -7.21
CA VAL A 729 13.44 25.41 -8.10
C VAL A 729 13.23 26.87 -7.75
N THR A 730 13.30 27.75 -8.74
CA THR A 730 13.18 29.20 -8.56
C THR A 730 11.71 29.66 -8.62
N ALA A 731 11.43 30.88 -8.15
CA ALA A 731 10.07 31.45 -8.12
C ALA A 731 9.40 31.55 -9.51
N ASN A 732 10.20 31.61 -10.59
CA ASN A 732 9.73 31.58 -11.98
C ASN A 732 9.75 30.17 -12.62
N ASN A 733 9.81 29.10 -11.81
CA ASN A 733 9.85 27.70 -12.24
C ASN A 733 11.02 27.39 -13.20
N ASP A 734 12.17 28.04 -12.96
CA ASP A 734 13.49 27.65 -13.49
C ASP A 734 14.19 26.76 -12.44
N ILE A 735 15.40 26.30 -12.76
CA ILE A 735 16.29 25.54 -11.89
C ILE A 735 17.59 26.33 -11.71
N ALA A 736 18.09 26.41 -10.47
CA ALA A 736 19.39 27.00 -10.18
C ALA A 736 20.28 26.05 -9.39
N LEU A 737 21.60 26.17 -9.61
CA LEU A 737 22.64 25.54 -8.81
C LEU A 737 23.32 26.62 -7.96
N VAL A 738 23.42 26.39 -6.66
CA VAL A 738 24.02 27.31 -5.69
C VAL A 738 25.23 26.64 -5.04
N ASN A 739 26.39 27.31 -5.10
CA ASN A 739 27.57 26.94 -4.35
C ASN A 739 27.33 27.34 -2.89
N THR A 740 27.22 26.35 -2.00
CA THR A 740 26.85 26.59 -0.60
C THR A 740 27.91 27.39 0.16
N GLN A 741 29.18 27.27 -0.22
CA GLN A 741 30.31 27.87 0.50
C GLN A 741 30.44 29.36 0.16
N THR A 742 30.40 29.70 -1.13
CA THR A 742 30.50 31.10 -1.62
C THR A 742 29.17 31.85 -1.59
N GLY A 743 28.05 31.12 -1.53
CA GLY A 743 26.70 31.67 -1.64
C GLY A 743 26.30 32.14 -3.04
N GLN A 744 27.17 31.98 -4.04
CA GLN A 744 26.86 32.32 -5.44
C GLN A 744 26.02 31.24 -6.10
N GLY A 745 25.19 31.62 -7.07
CA GLY A 745 24.26 30.71 -7.71
C GLY A 745 23.85 31.13 -9.12
N GLN A 746 23.59 30.11 -9.95
CA GLN A 746 23.38 30.24 -11.38
C GLN A 746 22.06 29.58 -11.78
N SER A 747 21.11 30.37 -12.31
CA SER A 747 19.90 29.84 -12.95
C SER A 747 20.23 29.30 -14.35
N LEU A 748 19.62 28.18 -14.73
CA LEU A 748 19.98 27.46 -15.97
C LEU A 748 19.12 27.83 -17.18
N GLY A 749 18.17 28.76 -17.07
CA GLY A 749 17.42 29.31 -18.20
C GLY A 749 16.31 28.40 -18.73
N PHE A 750 15.69 27.64 -17.83
CA PHE A 750 14.54 26.74 -18.01
C PHE A 750 13.24 27.34 -17.40
N VAL A 751 13.17 28.68 -17.31
CA VAL A 751 12.01 29.45 -16.85
C VAL A 751 10.67 28.84 -17.30
N GLY A 752 9.77 28.63 -16.35
CA GLY A 752 8.45 28.05 -16.55
C GLY A 752 8.38 26.52 -16.60
N GLN A 753 9.50 25.79 -16.72
CA GLN A 753 9.51 24.37 -17.09
C GLN A 753 9.81 23.38 -15.95
N VAL A 754 10.21 23.83 -14.76
CA VAL A 754 10.65 22.94 -13.66
C VAL A 754 9.63 22.92 -12.53
N TRP A 755 9.29 21.72 -12.03
CA TRP A 755 8.37 21.52 -10.90
C TRP A 755 9.09 21.18 -9.59
N SER A 756 10.02 20.24 -9.65
CA SER A 756 10.76 19.74 -8.47
C SER A 756 12.11 19.16 -8.85
N VAL A 757 13.01 19.07 -7.86
CA VAL A 757 14.40 18.59 -7.98
C VAL A 757 14.80 17.68 -6.81
N GLY A 758 15.61 16.67 -7.08
CA GLY A 758 16.29 15.79 -6.13
C GLY A 758 17.74 15.53 -6.58
N MET A 759 18.64 15.16 -5.67
CA MET A 759 20.06 14.95 -6.00
C MET A 759 20.66 13.87 -5.08
N SER A 760 21.56 13.03 -5.61
CA SER A 760 22.20 11.95 -4.86
C SER A 760 23.33 12.47 -3.96
N SER A 761 23.54 11.81 -2.82
CA SER A 761 24.54 12.22 -1.83
C SER A 761 25.97 12.25 -2.37
N ASP A 762 26.29 11.38 -3.33
CA ASP A 762 27.56 11.29 -4.05
C ASP A 762 27.76 12.35 -5.16
N GLY A 763 26.73 13.15 -5.44
CA GLY A 763 26.74 14.16 -6.50
C GLY A 763 26.81 13.61 -7.93
N GLN A 764 26.54 12.32 -8.17
CA GLN A 764 26.53 11.73 -9.52
C GLN A 764 25.20 11.90 -10.26
N TRP A 765 24.08 12.09 -9.55
CA TRP A 765 22.74 12.03 -10.14
C TRP A 765 21.84 13.17 -9.64
N ALA A 766 20.98 13.69 -10.52
CA ALA A 766 19.89 14.58 -10.17
C ALA A 766 18.58 14.08 -10.80
N ALA A 767 17.47 14.17 -10.06
CA ALA A 767 16.12 13.84 -10.51
C ALA A 767 15.31 15.12 -10.67
N ILE A 768 14.53 15.25 -11.75
CA ILE A 768 13.83 16.49 -12.10
C ILE A 768 12.45 16.16 -12.67
N ILE A 769 11.40 16.73 -12.08
CA ILE A 769 10.04 16.74 -12.68
C ILE A 769 9.89 18.02 -13.49
N LEU A 770 9.47 17.86 -14.74
CA LEU A 770 9.22 18.97 -15.66
C LEU A 770 7.72 19.33 -15.70
N ARG A 771 7.42 20.54 -16.16
CA ARG A 771 6.06 21.03 -16.39
C ARG A 771 5.63 20.83 -17.85
N ASP A 772 4.33 20.77 -18.09
CA ASP A 772 3.71 20.70 -19.40
C ASP A 772 3.50 22.10 -20.02
N ALA A 773 2.81 22.18 -21.16
CA ALA A 773 2.51 23.44 -21.83
C ALA A 773 1.48 24.32 -21.10
N PHE A 774 0.74 23.77 -20.14
CA PHE A 774 -0.25 24.46 -19.32
C PHE A 774 0.29 24.83 -17.92
N GLY A 775 1.55 24.47 -17.63
CA GLY A 775 2.20 24.69 -16.34
C GLY A 775 1.80 23.69 -15.25
N GLN A 776 1.17 22.57 -15.59
CA GLN A 776 0.98 21.46 -14.67
C GLN A 776 2.27 20.61 -14.61
N PRO A 777 2.58 19.97 -13.47
CA PRO A 777 3.62 18.95 -13.45
C PRO A 777 3.28 17.80 -14.40
N ARG A 778 4.29 17.27 -15.09
CA ARG A 778 4.13 16.05 -15.89
C ARG A 778 4.13 14.81 -14.99
N ASN A 779 3.42 13.79 -15.42
CA ASN A 779 3.67 12.41 -15.01
C ASN A 779 4.99 11.89 -15.64
N GLN A 780 6.13 12.53 -15.32
CA GLN A 780 7.48 12.09 -15.72
C GLN A 780 8.56 12.60 -14.75
N ILE A 781 9.42 11.71 -14.27
CA ILE A 781 10.70 12.03 -13.60
C ILE A 781 11.84 11.84 -14.59
N ASN A 782 12.73 12.84 -14.70
CA ASN A 782 13.94 12.77 -15.50
C ASN A 782 15.16 12.69 -14.59
N VAL A 783 15.86 11.55 -14.60
CA VAL A 783 17.12 11.37 -13.87
C VAL A 783 18.30 11.63 -14.81
N ILE A 784 19.18 12.52 -14.41
CA ILE A 784 20.31 13.04 -15.19
C ILE A 784 21.61 12.64 -14.48
N ARG A 785 22.57 12.09 -15.22
CA ARG A 785 23.92 11.87 -14.67
C ARG A 785 24.72 13.17 -14.75
N LEU A 786 25.00 13.75 -13.59
CA LEU A 786 25.72 15.02 -13.43
C LEU A 786 27.13 14.94 -14.04
N GLY A 787 27.59 16.06 -14.58
CA GLY A 787 28.82 16.12 -15.39
C GLY A 787 28.74 15.47 -16.77
N THR A 788 27.58 14.93 -17.19
CA THR A 788 27.41 14.27 -18.50
C THR A 788 26.10 14.68 -19.20
N SER A 789 25.89 14.20 -20.42
CA SER A 789 24.60 14.33 -21.14
C SER A 789 23.71 13.08 -21.05
N HIS A 790 23.96 12.15 -20.12
CA HIS A 790 23.14 10.93 -19.96
C HIS A 790 21.87 11.23 -19.17
N VAL A 791 20.73 10.74 -19.69
CA VAL A 791 19.38 10.99 -19.15
C VAL A 791 18.57 9.68 -19.17
N GLU A 792 17.79 9.50 -18.12
CA GLU A 792 16.85 8.39 -17.91
C GLU A 792 15.48 9.02 -17.62
N THR A 793 14.48 8.83 -18.49
CA THR A 793 13.14 9.41 -18.31
C THR A 793 12.18 8.31 -17.88
N TYR A 794 11.58 8.47 -16.71
CA TYR A 794 10.63 7.53 -16.13
C TYR A 794 9.22 8.13 -16.18
N ASN A 795 8.28 7.46 -16.85
CA ASN A 795 6.84 7.70 -16.63
C ASN A 795 6.46 7.09 -15.28
N LEU A 796 5.63 7.77 -14.47
CA LEU A 796 5.23 7.29 -13.15
C LEU A 796 3.93 6.50 -13.29
N LEU A 797 3.96 5.24 -12.93
CA LEU A 797 2.84 4.31 -13.12
C LEU A 797 2.63 3.57 -11.80
N ALA A 798 1.44 3.66 -11.24
CA ALA A 798 1.17 2.99 -9.97
C ALA A 798 1.23 1.47 -10.22
N PRO A 799 2.21 0.75 -9.63
CA PRO A 799 2.41 -0.66 -9.93
C PRO A 799 1.30 -1.45 -9.23
N THR A 800 0.56 -2.24 -10.00
CA THR A 800 -0.19 -3.36 -9.40
C THR A 800 0.85 -4.36 -8.90
N LEU A 801 0.54 -5.14 -7.85
CA LEU A 801 1.51 -6.09 -7.32
C LEU A 801 2.05 -7.02 -8.41
N ASP A 802 1.14 -7.52 -9.24
CA ASP A 802 1.34 -8.68 -10.11
C ASP A 802 2.07 -8.34 -11.43
N GLY A 803 2.74 -7.18 -11.47
CA GLY A 803 3.54 -6.71 -12.61
C GLY A 803 2.74 -6.02 -13.71
N GLY A 804 1.45 -5.75 -13.49
CA GLY A 804 0.67 -4.75 -14.24
C GLY A 804 0.86 -3.33 -13.69
N SER A 805 0.18 -2.36 -14.29
CA SER A 805 0.28 -0.95 -13.89
C SER A 805 -1.00 -0.18 -14.17
N LEU A 806 -1.44 0.67 -13.23
CA LEU A 806 -2.56 1.58 -13.41
C LEU A 806 -2.10 3.03 -13.62
N ALA A 807 -2.73 3.72 -14.58
CA ALA A 807 -2.46 5.11 -14.92
C ALA A 807 -3.15 6.11 -13.96
N THR A 808 -3.13 5.83 -12.65
CA THR A 808 -3.75 6.69 -11.61
C THR A 808 -2.83 7.81 -11.14
N VAL A 809 -1.50 7.67 -11.29
CA VAL A 809 -0.55 8.71 -10.89
C VAL A 809 -0.76 9.95 -11.75
N LEU A 810 -0.94 11.10 -11.12
CA LEU A 810 -1.02 12.39 -11.82
C LEU A 810 0.36 13.02 -11.96
N TYR A 811 1.13 13.05 -10.87
CA TYR A 811 2.49 13.60 -10.81
C TYR A 811 3.14 13.27 -9.45
N GLY A 812 4.46 13.28 -9.41
CA GLY A 812 5.24 13.33 -8.16
C GLY A 812 5.52 14.77 -7.68
N ASP A 813 5.94 14.96 -6.43
CA ASP A 813 6.39 16.27 -5.93
C ASP A 813 7.77 16.24 -5.26
N SER A 814 7.91 15.75 -4.03
CA SER A 814 9.19 15.60 -3.35
C SER A 814 10.03 14.49 -3.99
N LEU A 815 11.34 14.71 -4.11
CA LEU A 815 12.30 13.75 -4.68
C LEU A 815 13.49 13.56 -3.71
N ASP A 816 13.84 12.32 -3.38
CA ASP A 816 14.98 12.00 -2.51
C ASP A 816 15.69 10.71 -2.91
N PHE A 817 17.01 10.69 -2.92
CA PHE A 817 17.81 9.53 -3.34
C PHE A 817 18.30 8.71 -2.13
N SER A 818 18.46 7.40 -2.33
CA SER A 818 19.29 6.58 -1.46
C SER A 818 20.75 7.06 -1.48
N ILE A 819 21.48 6.73 -0.41
CA ILE A 819 22.86 7.16 -0.17
C ILE A 819 23.82 6.63 -1.27
N ASP A 820 23.44 5.55 -1.95
CA ASP A 820 24.15 4.94 -3.08
C ASP A 820 23.63 5.40 -4.46
N GLY A 821 22.61 6.27 -4.51
CA GLY A 821 22.00 6.80 -5.72
C GLY A 821 21.20 5.80 -6.56
N ASN A 822 21.11 4.52 -6.17
CA ASN A 822 20.44 3.47 -6.95
C ASN A 822 18.91 3.55 -6.88
N PHE A 823 18.38 4.02 -5.75
CA PHE A 823 16.94 4.17 -5.51
C PHE A 823 16.56 5.65 -5.44
N LEU A 824 15.44 6.00 -6.07
CA LEU A 824 14.87 7.35 -6.04
C LEU A 824 13.45 7.29 -5.47
N TYR A 825 13.27 7.82 -4.27
CA TYR A 825 12.00 7.91 -3.57
C TYR A 825 11.28 9.21 -3.90
N TYR A 826 9.96 9.16 -3.98
CA TYR A 826 9.12 10.33 -4.20
C TYR A 826 7.70 10.11 -3.67
N ASP A 827 7.03 11.18 -3.27
CA ASP A 827 5.58 11.16 -3.12
C ASP A 827 4.91 11.50 -4.44
N ALA A 828 3.71 10.96 -4.65
CA ALA A 828 2.89 11.27 -5.81
C ALA A 828 1.39 11.23 -5.47
N LEU A 829 0.63 12.07 -6.17
CA LEU A 829 -0.83 12.10 -6.07
C LEU A 829 -1.43 11.09 -7.05
N ASN A 830 -2.15 10.10 -6.53
CA ASN A 830 -3.03 9.24 -7.32
C ASN A 830 -4.44 9.82 -7.39
N ARG A 831 -5.15 9.49 -8.46
CA ARG A 831 -6.59 9.75 -8.61
C ARG A 831 -7.29 8.60 -9.33
N LEU A 832 -8.38 8.12 -8.73
CA LEU A 832 -9.46 7.40 -9.42
C LEU A 832 -10.68 8.31 -9.55
N ARG A 833 -11.41 8.21 -10.67
CA ARG A 833 -12.66 8.95 -10.92
C ARG A 833 -13.81 7.95 -11.01
N PHE A 834 -14.99 8.32 -10.50
CA PHE A 834 -16.20 7.50 -10.59
C PHE A 834 -17.29 8.18 -11.43
N SER A 835 -18.25 7.39 -11.93
CA SER A 835 -19.31 7.88 -12.81
C SER A 835 -20.31 8.83 -12.14
N ASP A 836 -20.37 8.86 -10.80
CA ASP A 836 -21.16 9.80 -10.01
C ASP A 836 -20.47 11.17 -9.83
N GLY A 837 -19.27 11.35 -10.40
CA GLY A 837 -18.47 12.56 -10.29
C GLY A 837 -17.61 12.63 -9.02
N SER A 838 -17.69 11.65 -8.12
CA SER A 838 -16.76 11.54 -7.00
C SER A 838 -15.36 11.13 -7.48
N VAL A 839 -14.35 11.50 -6.70
CA VAL A 839 -12.95 11.13 -6.94
C VAL A 839 -12.37 10.53 -5.67
N PHE A 840 -11.53 9.51 -5.83
CA PHE A 840 -10.66 9.02 -4.79
C PHE A 840 -9.27 9.56 -5.07
N ASP A 841 -8.90 10.62 -4.35
CA ASP A 841 -7.59 11.26 -4.39
C ASP A 841 -6.79 10.78 -3.18
N ASN A 842 -5.58 10.29 -3.43
CA ASN A 842 -4.80 9.57 -2.42
C ASN A 842 -3.31 9.67 -2.73
N TRP A 843 -2.54 10.21 -1.78
CA TRP A 843 -1.09 10.31 -1.90
C TRP A 843 -0.39 9.04 -1.44
N SER A 844 0.75 8.74 -2.05
CA SER A 844 1.56 7.54 -1.78
C SER A 844 3.04 7.86 -2.00
N ILE A 845 3.92 7.10 -1.34
CA ILE A 845 5.38 7.21 -1.55
C ILE A 845 5.83 6.00 -2.37
N TYR A 846 6.44 6.28 -3.52
CA TYR A 846 6.98 5.33 -4.47
C TYR A 846 8.52 5.36 -4.45
N VAL A 847 9.14 4.35 -5.05
CA VAL A 847 10.58 4.28 -5.31
C VAL A 847 10.88 3.68 -6.68
N ILE A 848 11.75 4.32 -7.44
CA ILE A 848 12.35 3.76 -8.67
C ILE A 848 13.69 3.11 -8.32
N ASP A 849 13.83 1.81 -8.55
CA ASP A 849 15.13 1.15 -8.70
C ASP A 849 15.69 1.49 -10.08
N ARG A 850 16.69 2.34 -10.12
CA ARG A 850 17.29 2.83 -11.36
C ARG A 850 18.19 1.81 -12.07
N THR A 851 18.62 0.77 -11.36
CA THR A 851 19.47 -0.29 -11.93
C THR A 851 18.67 -1.24 -12.81
N THR A 852 17.40 -1.48 -12.45
CA THR A 852 16.47 -2.31 -13.23
C THR A 852 15.42 -1.51 -14.01
N GLY A 853 15.16 -0.26 -13.59
CA GLY A 853 14.11 0.60 -14.15
C GLY A 853 12.70 0.26 -13.64
N LEU A 854 12.60 -0.47 -12.51
CA LEU A 854 11.34 -0.86 -11.87
C LEU A 854 10.88 0.20 -10.86
N GLU A 855 9.57 0.45 -10.83
CA GLU A 855 8.87 1.30 -9.86
C GLU A 855 8.16 0.41 -8.82
N PHE A 856 8.26 0.78 -7.54
CA PHE A 856 7.63 0.07 -6.42
C PHE A 856 6.91 1.06 -5.50
N GLU A 857 5.82 0.63 -4.87
CA GLU A 857 5.13 1.41 -3.84
C GLU A 857 5.69 1.08 -2.44
N VAL A 858 6.12 2.11 -1.70
CA VAL A 858 6.77 1.99 -0.39
C VAL A 858 5.80 2.31 0.74
N VAL A 859 5.16 3.48 0.68
CA VAL A 859 4.09 3.87 1.61
C VAL A 859 2.80 3.99 0.80
N ARG A 860 2.01 2.93 0.87
CA ARG A 860 0.74 2.77 0.15
C ARG A 860 -0.31 3.76 0.67
N PRO A 861 -1.34 4.12 -0.13
CA PRO A 861 -2.32 5.10 0.28
C PRO A 861 -3.15 4.61 1.46
N ILE A 862 -3.21 5.42 2.51
CA ILE A 862 -4.10 5.21 3.64
C ILE A 862 -5.33 6.09 3.41
N PRO A 863 -6.56 5.53 3.25
CA PRO A 863 -7.75 6.32 2.96
C PRO A 863 -7.97 7.45 3.99
N GLY A 864 -8.07 8.69 3.50
CA GLY A 864 -8.22 9.88 4.34
C GLY A 864 -6.93 10.48 4.91
N LEU A 865 -5.74 9.96 4.54
CA LEU A 865 -4.46 10.61 4.82
C LEU A 865 -3.81 11.20 3.57
N ASN A 866 -3.38 12.46 3.67
CA ASN A 866 -2.43 13.05 2.73
C ASN A 866 -1.02 12.70 3.20
N ILE A 867 -0.47 11.61 2.67
CA ILE A 867 0.90 11.15 2.92
C ILE A 867 1.86 11.92 2.00
N GLY A 868 3.05 12.27 2.44
CA GLY A 868 4.04 12.86 1.54
C GLY A 868 5.30 13.32 2.23
N ASN A 869 6.01 14.24 1.58
CA ASN A 869 7.25 14.84 2.04
C ASN A 869 8.34 13.79 2.46
N PRO A 870 8.56 12.68 1.71
CA PRO A 870 9.54 11.66 2.07
C PRO A 870 10.97 12.19 2.14
N ALA A 871 11.75 11.68 3.09
CA ALA A 871 13.19 11.88 3.18
C ALA A 871 13.89 10.64 3.75
N LEU A 872 15.02 10.25 3.19
CA LEU A 872 15.82 9.13 3.70
C LEU A 872 16.83 9.54 4.79
N GLY A 873 17.34 8.53 5.50
CA GLY A 873 18.49 8.66 6.38
C GLY A 873 19.80 8.86 5.63
N HIS A 874 20.75 9.54 6.28
CA HIS A 874 22.09 9.86 5.78
C HIS A 874 23.12 8.75 6.04
N ILE A 875 22.84 7.80 6.96
CA ILE A 875 23.69 6.62 7.19
C ILE A 875 22.93 5.28 7.15
N HIS A 876 21.59 5.31 7.12
CA HIS A 876 20.73 4.13 6.93
C HIS A 876 19.89 4.24 5.65
N ASN A 877 20.28 3.52 4.59
CA ASN A 877 19.49 3.38 3.35
C ASN A 877 18.08 2.78 3.56
N HIS A 878 17.76 2.31 4.76
CA HIS A 878 16.47 1.74 5.13
C HIS A 878 15.60 2.66 6.01
N ARG A 879 16.09 3.83 6.44
CA ARG A 879 15.26 4.78 7.20
C ARG A 879 14.60 5.76 6.25
N LEU A 880 13.28 5.80 6.29
CA LEU A 880 12.45 6.78 5.62
C LEU A 880 11.68 7.56 6.69
N VAL A 881 11.73 8.89 6.66
CA VAL A 881 10.83 9.75 7.43
C VAL A 881 9.88 10.46 6.48
N PHE A 882 8.62 10.58 6.87
CA PHE A 882 7.58 11.18 6.02
C PHE A 882 6.49 11.85 6.86
N GLU A 883 5.66 12.66 6.20
CA GLU A 883 4.53 13.38 6.79
C GLU A 883 3.23 12.67 6.40
N ALA A 884 2.27 12.61 7.31
CA ALA A 884 0.89 12.30 6.95
C ALA A 884 -0.10 13.22 7.70
N GLN A 885 -0.88 13.97 6.92
CA GLN A 885 -1.96 14.81 7.43
C GLN A 885 -3.30 14.07 7.34
N ASN A 886 -4.14 14.19 8.36
CA ASN A 886 -5.52 13.73 8.38
C ASN A 886 -6.47 14.94 8.40
N PRO A 887 -7.11 15.29 7.27
CA PRO A 887 -8.03 16.43 7.22
C PRO A 887 -9.30 16.26 8.07
N ALA A 888 -9.72 15.01 8.35
CA ALA A 888 -11.00 14.73 9.00
C ALA A 888 -11.00 14.96 10.52
N ASN A 889 -9.85 14.82 11.17
CA ASN A 889 -9.65 15.19 12.58
C ASN A 889 -8.66 16.35 12.78
N ALA A 890 -8.22 16.96 11.67
CA ALA A 890 -7.22 18.02 11.61
C ALA A 890 -5.90 17.72 12.34
N THR A 891 -5.35 16.50 12.20
CA THR A 891 -4.02 16.15 12.74
C THR A 891 -2.95 16.11 11.65
N SER A 892 -1.71 16.48 11.97
CA SER A 892 -0.52 16.15 11.18
C SER A 892 0.44 15.32 12.03
N THR A 893 1.04 14.30 11.43
CA THR A 893 1.99 13.39 12.09
C THR A 893 3.23 13.17 11.23
N LEU A 894 4.40 13.27 11.85
CA LEU A 894 5.67 12.84 11.30
C LEU A 894 5.89 11.37 11.67
N TYR A 895 6.14 10.54 10.66
CA TYR A 895 6.39 9.11 10.80
C TYR A 895 7.84 8.78 10.51
N GLY A 896 8.38 7.82 11.26
CA GLY A 896 9.60 7.08 10.93
C GLY A 896 9.23 5.69 10.44
N MET A 897 9.91 5.23 9.41
CA MET A 897 9.73 3.92 8.79
C MET A 897 11.08 3.25 8.53
N ASP A 898 11.12 1.96 8.79
CA ASP A 898 12.17 1.07 8.35
C ASP A 898 11.65 0.30 7.12
N VAL A 899 12.16 0.62 5.93
CA VAL A 899 11.70 0.06 4.63
C VAL A 899 12.29 -1.33 4.31
N VAL A 900 12.93 -1.96 5.29
CA VAL A 900 13.43 -3.34 5.22
C VAL A 900 12.49 -4.28 5.98
N SER A 901 11.97 -3.81 7.11
CA SER A 901 11.01 -4.52 7.95
C SER A 901 9.56 -4.17 7.65
N GLY A 902 9.31 -2.95 7.16
CA GLY A 902 7.97 -2.36 6.99
C GLY A 902 7.40 -1.74 8.26
N ARG A 903 8.17 -1.71 9.36
CA ARG A 903 7.72 -1.12 10.62
C ARG A 903 7.64 0.40 10.46
N ILE A 904 6.51 0.96 10.87
CA ILE A 904 6.22 2.40 10.90
C ILE A 904 5.92 2.80 12.35
N GLY A 905 6.39 3.96 12.79
CA GLY A 905 6.10 4.53 14.10
C GLY A 905 5.92 6.06 14.04
N ALA A 906 4.96 6.58 14.81
CA ALA A 906 4.74 8.02 14.91
C ALA A 906 5.83 8.66 15.77
N LEU A 907 6.56 9.62 15.20
CA LEU A 907 7.64 10.35 15.88
C LEU A 907 7.14 11.63 16.53
N PHE A 908 6.18 12.33 15.90
CA PHE A 908 5.59 13.56 16.45
C PHE A 908 4.22 13.82 15.84
N THR A 909 3.22 14.17 16.65
CA THR A 909 1.83 14.43 16.21
C THR A 909 1.30 15.73 16.81
N VAL A 910 0.61 16.53 16.00
CA VAL A 910 -0.04 17.79 16.43
C VAL A 910 -1.46 17.90 15.87
N ASN A 911 -2.33 18.56 16.64
CA ASN A 911 -3.74 18.78 16.28
C ASN A 911 -3.92 20.03 15.39
N SER A 912 -3.22 20.06 14.25
CA SER A 912 -3.47 21.02 13.17
C SER A 912 -3.07 20.44 11.81
N THR A 913 -3.85 20.70 10.76
CA THR A 913 -3.48 20.39 9.35
C THR A 913 -2.33 21.26 8.84
N LEU A 914 -2.13 22.44 9.43
CA LEU A 914 -0.94 23.27 9.20
C LEU A 914 0.22 22.89 10.12
N GLY A 915 0.05 21.84 10.94
CA GLY A 915 0.78 21.67 12.19
C GLY A 915 2.29 21.45 12.02
N VAL A 916 2.67 20.36 11.37
CA VAL A 916 4.06 19.99 11.08
C VAL A 916 4.21 19.39 9.69
N GLY A 917 5.40 19.52 9.13
CA GLY A 917 5.76 18.92 7.85
C GLY A 917 7.24 19.01 7.49
N TYR A 918 7.57 18.62 6.26
CA TYR A 918 8.94 18.62 5.72
C TYR A 918 10.00 17.89 6.60
N PRO A 919 9.77 16.65 7.08
CA PRO A 919 10.74 15.92 7.89
C PRO A 919 12.08 15.70 7.16
N ARG A 920 13.18 15.86 7.89
CA ARG A 920 14.57 15.56 7.47
C ARG A 920 15.37 14.98 8.65
N LEU A 921 16.02 13.83 8.46
CA LEU A 921 17.01 13.33 9.42
C LEU A 921 18.30 14.17 9.36
N ASN A 922 19.09 14.13 10.44
CA ASN A 922 20.40 14.77 10.52
C ASN A 922 21.53 13.83 10.01
N GLY A 923 22.78 14.29 9.99
CA GLY A 923 23.90 13.56 9.39
C GLY A 923 24.31 12.24 10.06
N ASP A 924 23.62 11.80 11.12
CA ASP A 924 23.76 10.46 11.73
C ASP A 924 22.43 9.79 12.11
N ASP A 925 21.30 10.24 11.54
CA ASP A 925 19.96 9.67 11.74
C ASP A 925 19.49 9.57 13.20
N SER A 926 19.99 10.45 14.07
CA SER A 926 19.68 10.53 15.51
C SER A 926 18.77 11.70 15.90
N VAL A 927 18.58 12.67 15.01
CA VAL A 927 17.69 13.83 15.20
C VAL A 927 16.85 14.05 13.95
N LEU A 928 15.54 14.19 14.14
CA LEU A 928 14.60 14.62 13.11
C LEU A 928 14.42 16.13 13.18
N TYR A 929 14.69 16.82 12.07
CA TYR A 929 14.35 18.21 11.83
C TYR A 929 13.00 18.29 11.09
N PHE A 930 12.19 19.29 11.40
CA PHE A 930 10.88 19.50 10.77
C PHE A 930 10.44 20.96 10.80
N THR A 931 9.52 21.32 9.91
CA THR A 931 8.77 22.58 9.96
C THR A 931 7.59 22.44 10.91
N ASP A 932 7.35 23.45 11.74
CA ASP A 932 6.27 23.50 12.74
C ASP A 932 5.62 24.91 12.76
N TYR A 933 4.31 24.98 13.04
CA TYR A 933 3.55 26.23 13.24
C TYR A 933 2.89 26.32 14.64
N PHE A 934 2.99 25.29 15.48
CA PHE A 934 2.21 25.08 16.72
C PHE A 934 3.07 24.63 17.93
N PHE A 935 4.22 25.26 18.13
CA PHE A 935 5.16 24.84 19.18
C PHE A 935 4.60 25.01 20.60
N ASN A 936 4.68 23.95 21.43
CA ASN A 936 4.15 23.90 22.80
C ASN A 936 2.69 24.38 22.94
N GLY A 937 1.87 24.18 21.91
CA GLY A 937 0.46 24.60 21.88
C GLY A 937 0.24 26.10 21.61
N ALA A 938 1.30 26.87 21.33
CA ALA A 938 1.20 28.25 20.86
C ALA A 938 1.25 28.28 19.33
N PHE A 939 0.27 28.94 18.70
CA PHE A 939 0.30 29.17 17.25
C PHE A 939 1.26 30.30 16.90
N PHE A 940 2.12 30.07 15.91
CA PHE A 940 3.02 31.07 15.34
C PHE A 940 2.45 31.55 13.99
N SER A 941 2.45 32.86 13.76
CA SER A 941 2.01 33.48 12.50
C SER A 941 2.92 33.19 11.28
N HIS A 942 3.94 32.34 11.49
CA HIS A 942 5.02 32.01 10.60
C HIS A 942 5.60 30.66 11.03
N ALA A 943 6.14 29.89 10.09
CA ALA A 943 6.80 28.63 10.40
C ALA A 943 8.03 28.81 11.30
N ILE A 944 8.38 27.77 12.05
CA ILE A 944 9.68 27.61 12.70
C ILE A 944 10.27 26.24 12.35
N ILE A 945 11.57 26.04 12.58
CA ILE A 945 12.20 24.72 12.45
C ILE A 945 12.38 24.10 13.83
N GLY A 946 11.63 23.03 14.09
CA GLY A 946 11.74 22.17 15.26
C GLY A 946 12.75 21.04 15.04
N THR A 947 13.21 20.46 16.15
CA THR A 947 13.93 19.19 16.19
C THR A 947 13.36 18.27 17.25
N ILE A 948 13.46 16.96 17.05
CA ILE A 948 13.18 15.95 18.07
C ILE A 948 14.20 14.81 17.95
N GLY A 949 14.66 14.27 19.06
CA GLY A 949 15.58 13.13 19.06
C GLY A 949 14.88 11.88 18.54
N VAL A 950 15.61 11.02 17.83
CA VAL A 950 15.12 9.76 17.27
C VAL A 950 15.85 8.59 17.93
N THR A 951 15.10 7.59 18.36
CA THR A 951 15.66 6.39 19.01
C THR A 951 16.49 5.53 18.05
N PRO A 952 17.38 4.64 18.56
CA PRO A 952 18.27 3.86 17.71
C PRO A 952 17.61 2.90 16.71
N ASP A 953 16.31 2.65 16.74
CA ASP A 953 15.59 1.88 15.71
C ASP A 953 14.97 2.74 14.59
N GLY A 954 14.91 4.07 14.76
CA GLY A 954 14.32 5.00 13.79
C GLY A 954 12.80 5.17 13.89
N LEU A 955 12.13 4.49 14.84
CA LEU A 955 10.66 4.32 14.85
C LEU A 955 9.98 4.94 16.09
N SER A 956 10.73 5.58 16.97
CA SER A 956 10.21 6.30 18.14
C SER A 956 11.09 7.50 18.48
N PHE A 957 10.52 8.50 19.15
CA PHE A 957 11.23 9.71 19.56
C PHE A 957 11.93 9.55 20.93
N SER A 958 12.92 10.42 21.20
CA SER A 958 13.66 10.46 22.46
C SER A 958 13.78 11.89 22.98
N GLY A 959 13.11 12.16 24.11
CA GLY A 959 13.00 13.51 24.68
C GLY A 959 11.95 14.37 23.98
N ASP A 960 11.72 15.57 24.53
CA ASP A 960 10.73 16.51 24.00
C ASP A 960 11.24 17.24 22.74
N ALA A 961 10.32 17.64 21.87
CA ALA A 961 10.65 18.50 20.73
C ALA A 961 11.26 19.84 21.20
N SER A 962 12.26 20.34 20.49
CA SER A 962 12.97 21.60 20.78
C SER A 962 13.00 22.55 19.58
N PRO A 963 12.74 23.86 19.74
CA PRO A 963 12.75 24.82 18.64
C PRO A 963 14.20 25.21 18.31
N THR A 964 14.64 24.97 17.07
CA THR A 964 16.05 25.14 16.66
C THR A 964 16.30 26.43 15.86
N LEU A 965 15.27 26.96 15.19
CA LEU A 965 15.30 28.23 14.44
C LEU A 965 13.94 28.94 14.54
N THR A 966 13.91 30.02 15.32
CA THR A 966 12.75 30.91 15.53
C THR A 966 13.05 32.36 15.14
N GLY A 967 14.16 32.60 14.43
CA GLY A 967 14.90 33.86 14.52
C GLY A 967 14.55 34.96 13.51
N ASN A 968 13.86 34.62 12.41
CA ASN A 968 13.54 35.57 11.34
C ASN A 968 12.02 35.73 11.25
N ALA A 969 11.52 36.96 11.10
CA ALA A 969 10.10 37.31 11.05
C ALA A 969 9.41 36.91 9.72
N ALA A 970 9.71 35.70 9.26
CA ALA A 970 9.81 35.33 7.85
C ALA A 970 9.47 33.85 7.57
N GLY A 971 9.18 33.05 8.61
CA GLY A 971 8.71 31.67 8.45
C GLY A 971 9.69 30.71 7.79
N PRO A 972 10.82 30.36 8.43
CA PRO A 972 11.74 29.34 7.91
C PRO A 972 11.08 27.95 7.74
N LEU A 973 11.18 27.38 6.53
CA LEU A 973 10.87 26.00 6.20
C LEU A 973 12.18 25.20 6.05
N ILE A 974 12.27 23.99 6.61
CA ILE A 974 13.48 23.16 6.49
C ILE A 974 13.61 22.60 5.06
N GLY A 975 14.83 22.59 4.51
CA GLY A 975 15.13 22.00 3.19
C GLY A 975 15.97 20.73 3.30
N ALA A 976 17.18 20.87 3.84
CA ALA A 976 18.14 19.78 3.98
C ALA A 976 19.07 19.98 5.20
N VAL A 977 19.55 18.87 5.75
CA VAL A 977 20.55 18.81 6.84
C VAL A 977 21.76 18.03 6.32
N TYR A 978 22.96 18.35 6.80
CA TYR A 978 24.20 17.73 6.32
C TYR A 978 25.36 17.93 7.31
N ARG A 979 26.48 17.25 7.05
CA ARG A 979 27.76 17.45 7.74
C ARG A 979 28.85 17.67 6.69
N ARG A 980 29.56 18.79 6.74
CA ARG A 980 30.62 19.09 5.76
C ARG A 980 31.83 18.19 5.98
N GLY A 981 32.15 17.36 5.00
CA GLY A 981 33.29 16.44 5.06
C GLY A 981 33.40 15.58 3.80
N THR A 982 34.37 14.66 3.78
CA THR A 982 34.49 13.69 2.68
C THR A 982 33.42 12.61 2.81
N PHE A 983 32.51 12.56 1.84
CA PHE A 983 31.52 11.49 1.73
C PHE A 983 32.19 10.16 1.37
N ALA A 984 32.05 9.15 2.23
CA ALA A 984 32.48 7.79 1.97
C ALA A 984 31.25 6.91 1.66
N GLY A 985 31.01 6.66 0.38
CA GLY A 985 29.89 5.83 -0.09
C GLY A 985 30.00 4.35 0.31
N LEU A 986 29.01 3.56 -0.10
CA LEU A 986 28.96 2.12 0.18
C LEU A 986 30.23 1.38 -0.26
N PRO A 987 30.69 0.37 0.51
CA PRO A 987 31.73 -0.54 0.06
C PRO A 987 31.24 -1.38 -1.13
N GLU A 988 32.11 -1.64 -2.10
CA GLU A 988 31.79 -2.44 -3.30
C GLU A 988 32.36 -3.86 -3.15
N VAL A 989 31.55 -4.90 -3.38
CA VAL A 989 31.91 -6.31 -3.16
C VAL A 989 31.95 -7.10 -4.48
N ARG A 990 33.03 -7.85 -4.70
CA ARG A 990 33.28 -8.71 -5.88
C ARG A 990 33.62 -10.13 -5.45
N VAL A 991 33.41 -11.14 -6.30
CA VAL A 991 33.72 -12.56 -5.99
C VAL A 991 34.53 -13.26 -7.08
N ALA A 992 35.48 -14.10 -6.67
CA ALA A 992 36.28 -14.94 -7.57
C ALA A 992 36.44 -16.37 -7.01
N ALA A 993 36.47 -17.37 -7.89
CA ALA A 993 36.78 -18.76 -7.53
C ALA A 993 38.31 -18.94 -7.44
N THR A 994 38.87 -18.72 -6.25
CA THR A 994 40.32 -18.81 -5.99
C THR A 994 40.84 -20.24 -5.88
N ILE A 995 39.96 -21.21 -5.63
CA ILE A 995 40.23 -22.64 -5.87
C ILE A 995 39.04 -23.18 -6.68
N PRO A 996 39.09 -23.15 -8.04
CA PRO A 996 37.93 -23.39 -8.91
C PRO A 996 37.61 -24.87 -9.14
N VAL A 997 38.36 -25.80 -8.55
CA VAL A 997 38.14 -27.26 -8.67
C VAL A 997 38.32 -27.92 -7.31
N THR A 998 37.46 -28.89 -6.99
CA THR A 998 37.60 -29.79 -5.84
C THR A 998 37.16 -31.20 -6.24
N ALA A 999 37.58 -32.21 -5.48
CA ALA A 999 37.32 -33.61 -5.78
C ALA A 999 36.84 -34.37 -4.52
N PRO A 1000 35.99 -35.40 -4.67
CA PRO A 1000 35.61 -36.31 -3.58
C PRO A 1000 36.82 -36.78 -2.76
N GLY A 1001 36.77 -36.57 -1.44
CA GLY A 1001 37.85 -36.97 -0.52
C GLY A 1001 39.13 -36.11 -0.56
N SER A 1002 39.20 -35.05 -1.38
CA SER A 1002 40.36 -34.16 -1.44
C SER A 1002 40.51 -33.29 -0.19
N SER A 1003 41.74 -33.13 0.29
CA SER A 1003 42.09 -32.12 1.30
C SER A 1003 41.98 -30.67 0.78
N THR A 1004 41.87 -30.49 -0.54
CA THR A 1004 41.81 -29.19 -1.20
C THR A 1004 40.36 -28.81 -1.47
N LEU A 1005 39.79 -28.02 -0.54
CA LEU A 1005 38.44 -27.47 -0.67
C LEU A 1005 38.37 -26.52 -1.88
N GLY A 1006 37.28 -26.60 -2.63
CA GLY A 1006 36.93 -25.58 -3.61
C GLY A 1006 36.65 -24.28 -2.87
N ARG A 1007 36.99 -23.12 -3.45
CA ARG A 1007 36.98 -21.86 -2.71
C ARG A 1007 36.58 -20.67 -3.56
N PHE A 1008 35.62 -19.91 -3.05
CA PHE A 1008 35.36 -18.54 -3.45
C PHE A 1008 36.03 -17.57 -2.46
N THR A 1009 36.61 -16.51 -2.99
CA THR A 1009 37.06 -15.34 -2.22
C THR A 1009 36.22 -14.14 -2.62
N LEU A 1010 35.61 -13.51 -1.63
CA LEU A 1010 34.89 -12.26 -1.77
C LEU A 1010 35.84 -11.14 -1.33
N THR A 1011 35.84 -10.02 -2.06
CA THR A 1011 36.73 -8.87 -1.84
C THR A 1011 35.90 -7.60 -1.76
N ARG A 1012 36.21 -6.69 -0.83
CA ARG A 1012 35.57 -5.36 -0.75
C ARG A 1012 36.54 -4.20 -0.98
N THR A 1013 36.03 -3.13 -1.58
CA THR A 1013 36.64 -1.78 -1.58
C THR A 1013 35.81 -0.84 -0.70
N GLY A 1014 36.28 0.40 -0.46
CA GLY A 1014 35.61 1.36 0.44
C GLY A 1014 36.00 1.17 1.91
N SER A 1015 35.12 1.56 2.84
CA SER A 1015 35.38 1.45 4.29
C SER A 1015 35.51 0.00 4.75
N ALA A 1016 36.55 -0.26 5.55
CA ALA A 1016 36.79 -1.54 6.21
C ALA A 1016 36.33 -1.58 7.67
N ASP A 1017 35.92 -0.44 8.24
CA ASP A 1017 35.92 -0.18 9.69
C ASP A 1017 34.88 -0.98 10.48
N ARG A 1018 33.82 -1.44 9.79
CA ARG A 1018 32.79 -2.33 10.31
C ARG A 1018 32.81 -3.68 9.62
N SER A 1019 32.26 -4.69 10.28
CA SER A 1019 31.97 -5.99 9.67
C SER A 1019 30.85 -5.86 8.63
N LEU A 1020 30.96 -6.60 7.52
CA LEU A 1020 30.03 -6.54 6.39
C LEU A 1020 29.44 -7.94 6.13
N PRO A 1021 28.16 -8.21 6.43
CA PRO A 1021 27.48 -9.43 5.99
C PRO A 1021 27.11 -9.32 4.51
N VAL A 1022 27.36 -10.38 3.74
CA VAL A 1022 27.11 -10.44 2.30
C VAL A 1022 26.38 -11.74 1.99
N SER A 1023 25.24 -11.63 1.30
CA SER A 1023 24.39 -12.76 0.90
C SER A 1023 24.71 -13.19 -0.53
N PHE A 1024 24.50 -14.47 -0.83
CA PHE A 1024 24.70 -15.02 -2.16
C PHE A 1024 23.80 -16.23 -2.43
N LEU A 1025 23.49 -16.45 -3.71
CA LEU A 1025 22.85 -17.68 -4.17
C LEU A 1025 23.91 -18.72 -4.54
N LEU A 1026 23.66 -19.98 -4.22
CA LEU A 1026 24.41 -21.13 -4.74
C LEU A 1026 23.53 -21.91 -5.72
N THR A 1027 23.98 -21.98 -6.96
CA THR A 1027 23.30 -22.63 -8.09
C THR A 1027 24.28 -23.49 -8.90
N GLY A 1028 23.95 -23.82 -10.15
CA GLY A 1028 24.72 -24.73 -10.99
C GLY A 1028 24.12 -26.12 -11.02
N THR A 1029 24.91 -27.12 -11.40
CA THR A 1029 24.41 -28.51 -11.47
C THR A 1029 24.60 -29.29 -10.17
N ALA A 1030 25.40 -28.79 -9.22
CA ALA A 1030 25.61 -29.39 -7.91
C ALA A 1030 24.66 -28.79 -6.88
N ARG A 1031 23.99 -29.63 -6.09
CA ARG A 1031 22.98 -29.24 -5.10
C ARG A 1031 23.60 -29.01 -3.72
N ASN A 1032 23.33 -27.85 -3.14
CA ASN A 1032 23.76 -27.50 -1.78
C ASN A 1032 23.20 -28.51 -0.75
N GLY A 1033 24.06 -29.05 0.11
CA GLY A 1033 23.68 -30.06 1.12
C GLY A 1033 23.48 -31.49 0.59
N VAL A 1034 23.51 -31.72 -0.73
CA VAL A 1034 23.28 -33.05 -1.33
C VAL A 1034 24.44 -33.55 -2.19
N ASP A 1035 25.08 -32.68 -2.98
CA ASP A 1035 26.30 -33.01 -3.75
C ASP A 1035 27.59 -32.51 -3.06
N TYR A 1036 27.44 -31.56 -2.13
CA TYR A 1036 28.48 -31.04 -1.24
C TYR A 1036 27.90 -30.70 0.13
N PHE A 1037 28.75 -30.63 1.16
CA PHE A 1037 28.33 -30.24 2.52
C PHE A 1037 27.57 -28.91 2.51
N GLY A 1038 26.51 -28.80 3.31
CA GLY A 1038 25.64 -27.62 3.35
C GLY A 1038 26.39 -26.33 3.65
N VAL A 1039 26.43 -25.43 2.66
CA VAL A 1039 27.07 -24.12 2.74
C VAL A 1039 26.02 -23.07 3.11
N PRO A 1040 26.22 -22.28 4.17
CA PRO A 1040 25.36 -21.14 4.48
C PRO A 1040 25.36 -20.12 3.34
N LEU A 1041 24.21 -19.54 3.00
CA LEU A 1041 24.06 -18.58 1.89
C LEU A 1041 24.50 -17.15 2.23
N THR A 1042 25.37 -17.01 3.24
CA THR A 1042 25.92 -15.74 3.73
C THR A 1042 27.39 -15.90 4.11
N ALA A 1043 28.18 -14.85 3.87
CA ALA A 1043 29.55 -14.72 4.35
C ALA A 1043 29.75 -13.34 4.98
N THR A 1044 30.58 -13.26 6.02
CA THR A 1044 30.86 -12.00 6.71
C THR A 1044 32.32 -11.60 6.49
N PHE A 1045 32.56 -10.34 6.13
CA PHE A 1045 33.87 -9.71 6.28
C PHE A 1045 34.00 -9.22 7.73
N PRO A 1046 35.01 -9.63 8.50
CA PRO A 1046 35.30 -9.01 9.79
C PRO A 1046 35.61 -7.51 9.67
N ALA A 1047 35.45 -6.76 10.76
CA ALA A 1047 35.95 -5.39 10.84
C ALA A 1047 37.47 -5.36 10.57
N GLY A 1048 37.93 -4.39 9.79
CA GLY A 1048 39.30 -4.28 9.27
C GLY A 1048 39.65 -5.23 8.10
N ALA A 1049 38.82 -6.24 7.79
CA ALA A 1049 39.13 -7.21 6.73
C ALA A 1049 38.59 -6.78 5.36
N ALA A 1050 39.48 -6.75 4.35
CA ALA A 1050 39.13 -6.46 2.95
C ALA A 1050 38.71 -7.70 2.13
N THR A 1051 38.82 -8.91 2.69
CA THR A 1051 38.40 -10.17 2.05
C THR A 1051 37.70 -11.12 3.03
N THR A 1052 36.90 -12.05 2.48
CA THR A 1052 36.35 -13.21 3.19
C THR A 1052 36.22 -14.40 2.21
N THR A 1053 35.91 -15.61 2.68
CA THR A 1053 35.93 -16.83 1.85
C THR A 1053 34.78 -17.79 2.13
N VAL A 1054 34.26 -18.38 1.06
CA VAL A 1054 33.27 -19.48 1.09
C VAL A 1054 33.94 -20.73 0.54
N SER A 1055 33.76 -21.88 1.18
CA SER A 1055 34.40 -23.14 0.78
C SER A 1055 33.37 -24.21 0.39
N ILE A 1056 33.65 -24.93 -0.69
CA ILE A 1056 32.88 -26.09 -1.18
C ILE A 1056 33.67 -27.36 -0.86
N LEU A 1057 33.04 -28.29 -0.12
CA LEU A 1057 33.55 -29.63 0.14
C LEU A 1057 32.61 -30.66 -0.50
N ALA A 1058 33.04 -31.25 -1.61
CA ALA A 1058 32.31 -32.32 -2.29
C ALA A 1058 32.16 -33.55 -1.37
N PHE A 1059 31.01 -34.23 -1.42
CA PHE A 1059 30.86 -35.51 -0.73
C PHE A 1059 31.68 -36.61 -1.43
N ALA A 1060 32.10 -37.62 -0.64
CA ALA A 1060 32.92 -38.72 -1.14
C ALA A 1060 32.19 -39.64 -2.13
N ASN A 1061 30.85 -39.76 -2.02
CA ASN A 1061 30.03 -40.61 -2.86
C ASN A 1061 28.61 -40.02 -2.98
N THR A 1062 28.31 -39.38 -4.12
CA THR A 1062 26.99 -38.78 -4.43
C THR A 1062 26.13 -39.68 -5.33
N GLY A 1063 26.64 -40.86 -5.72
CA GLY A 1063 26.03 -41.74 -6.72
C GLY A 1063 26.04 -41.18 -8.15
N ARG A 1064 26.65 -40.01 -8.36
CA ARG A 1064 26.61 -39.25 -9.62
C ARG A 1064 27.79 -39.57 -10.51
N VAL A 1065 27.50 -39.90 -11.77
CA VAL A 1065 28.51 -40.08 -12.82
C VAL A 1065 28.84 -38.74 -13.47
N GLY A 1066 30.12 -38.37 -13.48
CA GLY A 1066 30.63 -37.16 -14.11
C GLY A 1066 30.53 -35.88 -13.26
N ASP A 1067 31.24 -34.85 -13.72
CA ASP A 1067 31.45 -33.58 -13.00
C ASP A 1067 30.15 -32.82 -12.65
N ALA A 1068 30.26 -31.98 -11.63
CA ALA A 1068 29.22 -31.08 -11.16
C ALA A 1068 29.75 -29.66 -10.94
N THR A 1069 28.86 -28.68 -10.89
CA THR A 1069 29.23 -27.26 -10.76
C THR A 1069 28.44 -26.57 -9.66
N ALA A 1070 29.14 -25.90 -8.75
CA ALA A 1070 28.56 -24.96 -7.80
C ALA A 1070 28.90 -23.54 -8.27
N ILE A 1071 27.88 -22.70 -8.46
CA ILE A 1071 28.00 -21.31 -8.93
C ILE A 1071 27.54 -20.40 -7.80
N LEU A 1072 28.44 -19.54 -7.31
CA LEU A 1072 28.12 -18.52 -6.32
C LEU A 1072 27.85 -17.20 -7.04
N THR A 1073 26.68 -16.61 -6.84
CA THR A 1073 26.29 -15.28 -7.35
C THR A 1073 25.95 -14.37 -6.18
N LEU A 1074 26.60 -13.20 -6.10
CA LEU A 1074 26.35 -12.20 -5.06
C LEU A 1074 24.93 -11.64 -5.17
N SER A 1075 24.23 -11.55 -4.03
CA SER A 1075 22.95 -10.86 -3.93
C SER A 1075 23.18 -9.36 -3.68
N PRO A 1076 22.40 -8.45 -4.29
CA PRO A 1076 22.37 -7.04 -3.90
C PRO A 1076 21.89 -6.85 -2.45
N ALA A 1077 22.36 -5.79 -1.78
CA ALA A 1077 21.85 -5.38 -0.46
C ALA A 1077 22.05 -3.87 -0.24
N SER A 1078 21.28 -3.25 0.66
CA SER A 1078 21.31 -1.80 0.89
C SER A 1078 22.59 -1.27 1.58
N HIS A 1079 23.51 -2.16 1.97
CA HIS A 1079 24.74 -1.84 2.71
C HIS A 1079 26.04 -2.24 1.97
N TYR A 1080 25.97 -2.68 0.71
CA TYR A 1080 27.12 -2.77 -0.20
C TYR A 1080 26.71 -2.71 -1.67
N LEU A 1081 27.58 -2.20 -2.53
CA LEU A 1081 27.42 -2.28 -3.98
C LEU A 1081 27.90 -3.65 -4.49
N VAL A 1082 27.19 -4.25 -5.44
CA VAL A 1082 27.68 -5.44 -6.16
C VAL A 1082 28.59 -5.00 -7.31
N GLY A 1083 29.84 -5.46 -7.26
CA GLY A 1083 30.86 -5.20 -8.27
C GLY A 1083 31.02 -6.36 -9.26
N SER A 1084 31.77 -6.10 -10.34
CA SER A 1084 32.08 -7.11 -11.36
C SER A 1084 33.50 -7.70 -11.19
N PRO A 1085 33.69 -9.04 -11.19
CA PRO A 1085 32.67 -10.08 -11.31
C PRO A 1085 31.82 -10.26 -10.05
N ASP A 1086 30.52 -10.46 -10.29
CA ASP A 1086 29.42 -10.69 -9.35
C ASP A 1086 29.14 -12.19 -9.11
N ALA A 1087 29.59 -13.05 -10.03
CA ALA A 1087 29.45 -14.50 -9.95
C ALA A 1087 30.75 -15.26 -10.25
N ALA A 1088 30.89 -16.46 -9.67
CA ALA A 1088 32.03 -17.34 -9.87
C ALA A 1088 31.62 -18.83 -9.79
N THR A 1089 32.41 -19.73 -10.39
CA THR A 1089 32.11 -21.18 -10.46
C THR A 1089 33.22 -22.03 -9.82
N VAL A 1090 32.83 -23.06 -9.05
CA VAL A 1090 33.67 -24.17 -8.60
C VAL A 1090 33.16 -25.47 -9.22
N THR A 1091 34.07 -26.28 -9.76
CA THR A 1091 33.77 -27.61 -10.31
C THR A 1091 34.06 -28.68 -9.26
N LEU A 1092 33.13 -29.63 -9.11
CA LEU A 1092 33.29 -30.84 -8.32
C LEU A 1092 33.56 -31.98 -9.31
N GLN A 1093 34.72 -32.63 -9.22
CA GLN A 1093 35.07 -33.71 -10.14
C GLN A 1093 34.29 -34.99 -9.85
N GLY A 1094 33.84 -35.68 -10.89
CA GLY A 1094 33.15 -36.96 -10.78
C GLY A 1094 34.08 -38.12 -10.39
N GLY A 1095 33.52 -39.16 -9.77
CA GLY A 1095 34.20 -40.44 -9.52
C GLY A 1095 33.77 -41.51 -10.54
N ASP A 1096 34.69 -42.41 -10.89
CA ASP A 1096 34.41 -43.51 -11.84
C ASP A 1096 33.80 -44.74 -11.15
N THR A 1097 32.60 -45.11 -11.61
CA THR A 1097 31.80 -46.31 -11.24
C THR A 1097 31.27 -46.45 -9.80
N PRO A 1098 30.04 -46.98 -9.62
CA PRO A 1098 29.44 -47.16 -8.30
C PRO A 1098 29.86 -48.48 -7.62
N GLY A 1099 30.39 -48.36 -6.40
CA GLY A 1099 30.40 -49.42 -5.40
C GLY A 1099 29.95 -48.82 -4.06
N ASN A 1100 29.46 -49.63 -3.11
CA ASN A 1100 29.17 -49.10 -1.79
C ASN A 1100 30.50 -48.70 -1.10
N ALA A 1101 30.45 -47.64 -0.29
CA ALA A 1101 31.66 -47.01 0.24
C ALA A 1101 32.47 -47.93 1.18
N PHE A 1102 31.81 -48.94 1.78
CA PHE A 1102 32.47 -49.94 2.61
C PHE A 1102 33.26 -50.95 1.77
N GLU A 1103 32.68 -51.52 0.71
CA GLU A 1103 33.39 -52.48 -0.15
C GLU A 1103 34.60 -51.88 -0.89
N GLN A 1104 34.55 -50.58 -1.23
CA GLN A 1104 35.72 -49.90 -1.79
C GLN A 1104 36.82 -49.80 -0.73
N TRP A 1105 36.49 -49.24 0.44
CA TRP A 1105 37.44 -49.09 1.55
C TRP A 1105 37.99 -50.44 2.04
N ALA A 1106 37.17 -51.49 2.11
CA ALA A 1106 37.61 -52.82 2.50
C ALA A 1106 38.59 -53.42 1.48
N ARG A 1107 38.40 -53.17 0.18
CA ARG A 1107 39.36 -53.54 -0.88
C ARG A 1107 40.66 -52.75 -0.77
N GLU A 1108 40.60 -51.45 -0.49
CA GLU A 1108 41.77 -50.59 -0.24
C GLU A 1108 42.52 -51.03 1.03
N GLN A 1109 41.80 -51.44 2.08
CA GLN A 1109 42.36 -51.98 3.30
C GLN A 1109 42.66 -53.49 3.26
N GLY A 1110 42.36 -54.18 2.16
CA GLY A 1110 42.64 -55.61 2.00
C GLY A 1110 41.94 -56.52 3.02
N VAL A 1111 40.94 -56.02 3.74
CA VAL A 1111 40.12 -56.77 4.71
C VAL A 1111 38.83 -57.25 4.05
N THR A 1112 38.10 -58.17 4.69
CA THR A 1112 36.86 -58.73 4.13
C THR A 1112 35.79 -58.89 5.19
N GLY A 1113 34.52 -58.62 4.82
CA GLY A 1113 33.36 -58.77 5.71
C GLY A 1113 33.20 -57.63 6.72
N GLU A 1114 31.97 -57.15 6.90
CA GLU A 1114 31.61 -56.06 7.81
C GLU A 1114 31.72 -56.42 9.30
N HIS A 1115 31.54 -57.70 9.64
CA HIS A 1115 31.55 -58.22 11.01
C HIS A 1115 32.85 -58.93 11.41
N ASN A 1116 33.84 -58.98 10.53
CA ASN A 1116 35.15 -59.52 10.87
C ASN A 1116 35.96 -58.51 11.67
N ASP A 1117 36.86 -59.04 12.50
CA ASP A 1117 37.79 -58.34 13.38
C ASP A 1117 39.19 -58.86 12.96
N ASP A 1118 39.80 -58.16 11.99
CA ASP A 1118 40.96 -58.66 11.25
C ASP A 1118 42.29 -58.48 12.03
N ASP A 1119 42.36 -57.52 12.97
CA ASP A 1119 43.53 -57.27 13.83
C ASP A 1119 43.37 -57.69 15.31
N ARG A 1120 42.14 -57.96 15.75
CA ARG A 1120 41.76 -58.64 17.02
C ARG A 1120 41.81 -57.75 18.26
N ASP A 1121 41.37 -56.51 18.13
CA ASP A 1121 41.18 -55.62 19.28
C ASP A 1121 39.74 -55.67 19.88
N GLY A 1122 38.78 -56.20 19.12
CA GLY A 1122 37.37 -56.34 19.49
C GLY A 1122 36.39 -55.41 18.76
N TYR A 1123 36.86 -54.53 17.86
CA TYR A 1123 36.02 -53.82 16.91
C TYR A 1123 35.92 -54.58 15.57
N SER A 1124 34.80 -54.43 14.87
CA SER A 1124 34.62 -55.05 13.54
C SER A 1124 34.97 -54.07 12.42
N ASN A 1125 35.39 -54.55 11.25
CA ASN A 1125 35.71 -53.74 10.07
C ASN A 1125 34.69 -52.62 9.74
N LEU A 1126 33.38 -52.83 9.94
CA LEU A 1126 32.36 -51.78 9.75
C LEU A 1126 32.36 -50.70 10.86
N MET A 1127 32.71 -51.08 12.09
CA MET A 1127 32.99 -50.14 13.17
C MET A 1127 34.23 -49.30 12.81
N GLU A 1128 35.32 -49.94 12.38
CA GLU A 1128 36.55 -49.26 11.96
C GLU A 1128 36.33 -48.28 10.81
N PHE A 1129 35.56 -48.70 9.81
CA PHE A 1129 35.13 -47.84 8.70
C PHE A 1129 34.35 -46.59 9.16
N ALA A 1130 33.55 -46.72 10.23
CA ALA A 1130 32.71 -45.68 10.80
C ALA A 1130 33.46 -44.78 11.78
N LEU A 1131 34.37 -45.32 12.60
CA LEU A 1131 35.16 -44.55 13.56
C LEU A 1131 36.33 -43.82 12.87
N GLY A 1132 36.85 -44.38 11.77
CA GLY A 1132 37.82 -43.73 10.88
C GLY A 1132 39.24 -44.26 11.02
N THR A 1133 39.36 -45.52 11.40
CA THR A 1133 40.56 -46.19 11.91
C THR A 1133 41.06 -47.26 10.93
N ASP A 1134 42.19 -47.94 11.20
CA ASP A 1134 42.84 -48.88 10.27
C ASP A 1134 42.69 -50.33 10.78
N PRO A 1135 41.86 -51.19 10.13
CA PRO A 1135 41.49 -52.54 10.59
C PRO A 1135 42.62 -53.59 10.45
N ARG A 1136 43.86 -53.14 10.60
CA ARG A 1136 45.09 -53.94 10.63
C ARG A 1136 46.00 -53.56 11.81
N ILE A 1137 45.59 -52.59 12.64
CA ILE A 1137 46.43 -51.94 13.65
C ILE A 1137 45.58 -51.78 14.93
N PRO A 1138 45.71 -52.70 15.92
CA PRO A 1138 44.89 -52.72 17.13
C PRO A 1138 44.84 -51.37 17.86
N ASP A 1139 43.63 -50.87 18.07
CA ASP A 1139 43.38 -49.50 18.49
C ASP A 1139 43.29 -49.34 20.03
N PRO A 1140 43.27 -48.11 20.57
CA PRO A 1140 43.17 -47.92 22.01
C PRO A 1140 41.75 -48.26 22.50
N PRO A 1141 41.59 -48.94 23.65
CA PRO A 1141 40.31 -49.49 24.12
C PRO A 1141 39.31 -48.42 24.66
N ASN A 1142 39.38 -47.18 24.18
CA ASN A 1142 38.58 -46.04 24.59
C ASN A 1142 38.15 -45.15 23.39
N LEU A 1143 37.95 -45.74 22.20
CA LEU A 1143 37.29 -45.07 21.06
C LEU A 1143 35.83 -44.74 21.41
N ILE A 1144 35.09 -45.72 21.93
CA ILE A 1144 33.74 -45.57 22.47
C ILE A 1144 33.85 -45.27 23.98
N ARG A 1145 33.50 -44.05 24.39
CA ARG A 1145 33.68 -43.57 25.77
C ARG A 1145 32.37 -43.54 26.56
N GLY A 1146 32.19 -44.53 27.41
CA GLY A 1146 31.17 -44.49 28.47
C GLY A 1146 31.51 -43.45 29.54
N THR A 1147 30.57 -42.58 29.88
CA THR A 1147 30.72 -41.52 30.89
C THR A 1147 29.47 -41.41 31.75
N LEU A 1148 29.57 -40.70 32.89
CA LEU A 1148 28.41 -40.32 33.70
C LEU A 1148 28.14 -38.83 33.52
N LEU A 1149 26.96 -38.49 33.00
CA LEU A 1149 26.53 -37.11 32.83
C LEU A 1149 25.57 -36.72 33.97
N THR A 1150 25.93 -35.69 34.72
CA THR A 1150 25.07 -35.11 35.75
C THR A 1150 24.08 -34.14 35.11
N VAL A 1151 22.78 -34.32 35.40
CA VAL A 1151 21.69 -33.45 34.92
C VAL A 1151 20.84 -33.07 36.14
N GLY A 1152 20.93 -31.81 36.56
CA GLY A 1152 20.37 -31.39 37.85
C GLY A 1152 21.06 -32.10 39.01
N ALA A 1153 20.29 -32.85 39.81
CA ALA A 1153 20.82 -33.68 40.90
C ALA A 1153 21.12 -35.14 40.48
N ASP A 1154 20.62 -35.57 39.32
CA ASP A 1154 20.68 -36.96 38.87
C ASP A 1154 21.90 -37.25 38.00
N ARG A 1155 22.31 -38.52 37.96
CA ARG A 1155 23.37 -39.01 37.06
C ARG A 1155 22.80 -40.01 36.05
N HIS A 1156 23.08 -39.77 34.79
CA HIS A 1156 22.72 -40.62 33.66
C HIS A 1156 23.97 -41.29 33.08
N LEU A 1157 23.80 -42.48 32.50
CA LEU A 1157 24.82 -43.08 31.65
C LEU A 1157 24.85 -42.32 30.32
N ALA A 1158 26.04 -42.04 29.79
CA ALA A 1158 26.23 -41.41 28.48
C ALA A 1158 27.35 -42.10 27.71
N LEU A 1159 27.29 -42.00 26.39
CA LEU A 1159 28.21 -42.61 25.45
C LEU A 1159 28.64 -41.54 24.45
N SER A 1160 29.94 -41.26 24.42
CA SER A 1160 30.59 -40.34 23.47
C SER A 1160 31.50 -41.13 22.53
N VAL A 1161 31.51 -40.75 21.25
CA VAL A 1161 32.34 -41.37 20.21
C VAL A 1161 32.87 -40.27 19.30
N GLU A 1162 34.17 -40.29 19.03
CA GLU A 1162 34.72 -39.60 17.86
C GLU A 1162 34.51 -40.54 16.64
N ARG A 1163 34.04 -40.01 15.51
CA ARG A 1163 33.68 -40.78 14.32
C ARG A 1163 34.25 -40.15 13.05
N ARG A 1164 34.40 -40.96 12.00
CA ARG A 1164 34.68 -40.48 10.64
C ARG A 1164 33.58 -39.53 10.20
N ALA A 1165 33.94 -38.44 9.52
CA ALA A 1165 33.03 -37.37 9.13
C ALA A 1165 31.73 -37.93 8.50
N ARG A 1166 30.60 -37.71 9.20
CA ARG A 1166 29.28 -38.36 9.08
C ARG A 1166 28.97 -38.90 7.67
N ASN A 1167 29.35 -40.15 7.44
CA ASN A 1167 29.06 -40.86 6.18
C ASN A 1167 27.55 -41.16 6.10
N PRO A 1168 26.81 -40.68 5.09
CA PRO A 1168 25.37 -40.91 4.97
C PRO A 1168 25.00 -42.37 4.68
N ALA A 1169 25.95 -43.23 4.30
CA ALA A 1169 25.73 -44.67 4.18
C ALA A 1169 25.85 -45.43 5.52
N ILE A 1170 26.10 -44.74 6.65
CA ILE A 1170 26.28 -45.35 7.97
C ILE A 1170 25.27 -44.80 8.97
N GLN A 1171 24.44 -45.68 9.53
CA GLN A 1171 23.58 -45.36 10.68
C GLN A 1171 24.33 -45.62 11.99
N TYR A 1172 24.32 -44.63 12.89
CA TYR A 1172 24.81 -44.74 14.26
C TYR A 1172 23.62 -44.82 15.22
N GLY A 1173 23.26 -46.03 15.63
CA GLY A 1173 22.30 -46.25 16.70
C GLY A 1173 23.01 -46.29 18.06
N VAL A 1174 22.49 -45.57 19.05
CA VAL A 1174 22.92 -45.76 20.45
C VAL A 1174 21.75 -46.37 21.22
N GLU A 1175 21.98 -47.55 21.79
CA GLU A 1175 20.94 -48.37 22.41
C GLU A 1175 21.23 -48.55 23.92
N VAL A 1176 20.17 -48.59 24.74
CA VAL A 1176 20.24 -48.83 26.20
C VAL A 1176 19.38 -50.03 26.62
N ALA A 1177 19.80 -50.73 27.67
CA ALA A 1177 19.11 -51.89 28.25
C ALA A 1177 19.27 -51.98 29.78
N ASP A 1178 18.35 -52.65 30.46
CA ASP A 1178 18.45 -52.96 31.91
C ASP A 1178 19.32 -54.21 32.19
N ASP A 1179 19.44 -55.10 31.21
CA ASP A 1179 20.24 -56.34 31.24
C ASP A 1179 20.90 -56.54 29.87
N LEU A 1180 22.11 -57.11 29.83
CA LEU A 1180 22.84 -57.41 28.58
C LEU A 1180 22.07 -58.40 27.69
N ALA A 1181 21.29 -59.30 28.29
CA ALA A 1181 20.41 -60.24 27.59
C ALA A 1181 19.01 -59.67 27.27
N GLY A 1182 18.72 -58.43 27.67
CA GLY A 1182 17.41 -57.80 27.51
C GLY A 1182 17.18 -57.13 26.14
N PRO A 1183 15.96 -56.62 25.89
CA PRO A 1183 15.68 -55.81 24.71
C PRO A 1183 16.45 -54.48 24.79
N TRP A 1184 17.19 -54.19 23.72
CA TRP A 1184 17.96 -52.96 23.54
C TRP A 1184 17.08 -51.89 22.87
N MET A 1185 17.04 -50.68 23.45
CA MET A 1185 16.11 -49.61 23.07
C MET A 1185 16.87 -48.33 22.69
N SER A 1186 16.45 -47.64 21.62
CA SER A 1186 17.07 -46.42 21.11
C SER A 1186 16.05 -45.35 20.74
N GLY A 1187 16.52 -44.10 20.64
CA GLY A 1187 15.68 -42.92 20.36
C GLY A 1187 14.83 -42.48 21.56
N PRO A 1188 14.11 -41.35 21.46
CA PRO A 1188 13.12 -40.96 22.46
C PRO A 1188 11.99 -42.02 22.53
N PRO A 1189 11.51 -42.40 23.73
CA PRO A 1189 11.77 -41.78 25.04
C PRO A 1189 12.95 -42.39 25.81
N HIS A 1190 13.79 -43.23 25.20
CA HIS A 1190 14.82 -44.02 25.89
C HIS A 1190 16.21 -43.36 25.91
N THR A 1191 16.64 -42.77 24.79
CA THR A 1191 17.95 -42.09 24.66
C THR A 1191 17.79 -40.67 24.11
N LEU A 1192 18.60 -39.73 24.59
CA LEU A 1192 18.60 -38.33 24.15
C LEU A 1192 19.97 -37.94 23.59
N GLY A 1193 20.00 -37.37 22.38
CA GLY A 1193 21.21 -36.79 21.80
C GLY A 1193 21.65 -35.52 22.55
N ILE A 1194 22.95 -35.39 22.78
CA ILE A 1194 23.60 -34.23 23.41
C ILE A 1194 24.54 -33.55 22.41
N GLU A 1195 25.16 -34.31 21.51
CA GLU A 1195 25.94 -33.82 20.38
C GLU A 1195 25.81 -34.80 19.20
N ASP A 1196 25.56 -34.32 17.97
CA ASP A 1196 25.61 -35.11 16.72
C ASP A 1196 26.36 -34.32 15.62
N SER A 1197 27.56 -33.84 15.94
CA SER A 1197 28.40 -33.07 15.01
C SER A 1197 29.10 -33.99 14.00
N PRO A 1198 29.61 -33.50 12.84
CA PRO A 1198 30.08 -34.39 11.77
C PRO A 1198 31.10 -35.45 12.22
N THR A 1199 32.02 -35.09 13.12
CA THR A 1199 33.06 -36.00 13.65
C THR A 1199 32.75 -36.55 15.04
N ARG A 1200 31.60 -36.27 15.66
CA ARG A 1200 31.37 -36.59 17.07
C ARG A 1200 29.91 -36.87 17.42
N LEU A 1201 29.68 -37.93 18.18
CA LEU A 1201 28.37 -38.34 18.66
C LEU A 1201 28.41 -38.49 20.18
N THR A 1202 27.58 -37.74 20.91
CA THR A 1202 27.34 -37.94 22.34
C THR A 1202 25.85 -38.11 22.59
N VAL A 1203 25.46 -39.24 23.19
CA VAL A 1203 24.08 -39.60 23.53
C VAL A 1203 24.02 -40.01 25.00
N ARG A 1204 22.92 -39.67 25.68
CA ARG A 1204 22.66 -40.10 27.08
C ARG A 1204 21.43 -40.99 27.20
N ASP A 1205 21.45 -41.84 28.22
CA ASP A 1205 20.26 -42.46 28.78
C ASP A 1205 19.34 -41.38 29.36
N THR A 1206 18.03 -41.55 29.14
CA THR A 1206 16.99 -40.72 29.77
C THR A 1206 16.72 -41.15 31.22
N THR A 1207 16.99 -42.41 31.56
CA THR A 1207 16.78 -42.98 32.89
C THR A 1207 17.92 -42.58 33.81
N ALA A 1208 17.60 -42.12 35.03
CA ALA A 1208 18.61 -41.84 36.05
C ALA A 1208 19.09 -43.13 36.73
N LEU A 1209 20.39 -43.23 37.01
CA LEU A 1209 20.98 -44.42 37.64
C LEU A 1209 20.47 -44.67 39.07
N ALA A 1210 19.92 -43.65 39.73
CA ALA A 1210 19.21 -43.80 41.00
C ALA A 1210 17.89 -44.60 40.87
N ALA A 1211 17.23 -44.54 39.71
CA ALA A 1211 15.98 -45.27 39.44
C ALA A 1211 16.22 -46.68 38.87
N ARG A 1212 17.37 -46.91 38.21
CA ARG A 1212 17.81 -48.23 37.71
C ARG A 1212 19.32 -48.41 37.95
N PRO A 1213 19.75 -49.16 38.99
CA PRO A 1213 21.17 -49.32 39.33
C PRO A 1213 21.90 -50.33 38.42
N LYS A 1214 21.20 -51.03 37.53
CA LYS A 1214 21.77 -51.77 36.40
C LYS A 1214 21.25 -51.13 35.11
N ARG A 1215 22.17 -50.56 34.32
CA ARG A 1215 21.92 -50.02 32.98
C ARG A 1215 23.14 -50.26 32.12
N PHE A 1216 22.90 -50.63 30.87
CA PHE A 1216 23.91 -50.86 29.85
C PHE A 1216 23.62 -49.95 28.65
N MET A 1217 24.66 -49.54 27.94
CA MET A 1217 24.58 -48.65 26.79
C MET A 1217 25.63 -49.07 25.76
N ARG A 1218 25.25 -49.15 24.49
CA ARG A 1218 26.15 -49.57 23.40
C ARG A 1218 25.98 -48.69 22.17
N LEU A 1219 27.05 -48.59 21.39
CA LEU A 1219 26.99 -48.15 20.00
C LEU A 1219 26.62 -49.34 19.12
N LYS A 1220 25.81 -49.09 18.11
CA LYS A 1220 25.48 -49.99 17.01
C LYS A 1220 25.71 -49.23 15.71
N VAL A 1221 26.52 -49.81 14.84
CA VAL A 1221 26.80 -49.30 13.51
C VAL A 1221 26.10 -50.22 12.51
N SER A 1222 25.52 -49.65 11.45
CA SER A 1222 24.86 -50.42 10.39
C SER A 1222 24.99 -49.67 9.07
N LEU A 1223 25.18 -50.38 7.96
CA LEU A 1223 25.05 -49.79 6.63
C LEU A 1223 23.58 -49.46 6.35
N LEU A 1224 23.34 -48.37 5.65
CA LEU A 1224 22.05 -48.03 5.09
C LEU A 1224 21.99 -48.55 3.66
N ASP A 1225 21.03 -49.43 3.37
CA ASP A 1225 20.76 -49.87 2.00
C ASP A 1225 20.47 -48.66 1.09
N PRO A 1226 20.99 -48.63 -0.15
CA PRO A 1226 20.62 -47.59 -1.09
C PRO A 1226 19.13 -47.69 -1.41
N PRO A 1227 18.39 -46.56 -1.43
CA PRO A 1227 17.01 -46.58 -1.93
C PRO A 1227 16.99 -47.02 -3.41
N PRO A 1228 16.01 -47.85 -3.81
CA PRO A 1228 15.92 -48.41 -5.16
C PRO A 1228 15.44 -47.41 -6.23
#